data_AF-A0A1E4RV10-F1
#
_entry.id   AF-A0A1E4RV10-F1
#
_cell.length_a   1.000
_cell.length_b   1.000
_cell.length_c   1.000
_cell.angle_alpha   90.00
_cell.angle_beta   90.00
_cell.angle_gamma   90.00
#
_symmetry.space_group_name_H-M   'P 1'
#
loop_
_entity.id
_entity.type
_entity.pdbx_description
1 polymer ?
#
loop_
_entity_poly.entity_id
_entity_poly.type
_entity_poly.pdbx_seq_one_letter_code
_entity_poly.pdbx_strand_id
1 'polypeptide(L)'
;MAKDTEYDEFGNLIGDPLDSDAESSGSEFEFEGEGEGEAQDEPMTGNELVVLQEDKQLYPSMAQTFGDQVETVIQLADAQSINEPLVKPQTAKVDRVEEKSLPKTSYSKEYMASLLGVPSRVRNVSIVGGLNSGKTSLLDMFILQTHQLKISKKSQSFKKLRYTDNTKLEIERGVTIKSSPMTLLLPNLRGNSFVINFIDTPGHVDFADEMSISQRLTEISLVVVDVVEGITITTQRAIDNSLLHNIQMVFVINKLDRLILELKLPPLDAFHKIRNVIDQLNTYIHGSPLYDNYKHKLTVSPDSNNVVFASSDLNFCFNLRSFAQLYSNRLGVHIDLDSFAKRLWGDVYYNKDTNRFTNNGETRSFIYFILEPIYKIVTQILTRPPEELPNIMHKAFKISISKELSKADPQVLLKETFKLIFGDSSCLVDVLETQSPPNEHLKTGLFTGSDELKQEISSGSSDGELVAHISKMVENNLALVRVFSGTLRIGDKIKILGESFNEDDEDAETIVVKQLYLPGGRYKIPLKAAPAGSIVLLGGVSIISKSGTIFSDSASQPLAIFKPVDYLNQSVFKLFIEPHVPTELPKLLDGLRKINKSYCGAEIKVEESGEHVIFGSGELYMDSLMFDLRNIADINIKVSDPITKFAETVVDQSFTKVPIKSQNGANTITIICEPLETELACDLDAGKLSIDSQLKKSLRTRYGWDSLAARSLWSFGPDELGPNALLDDTLPDEVDKDLLSNMKDAIVQGFQWALREGPLADEPVRNCKFKIIEASFASDPSLRKNGQIIPMVRRAVYSAILTSTPKLMEPFYSFEILATERSIRILEQIVDRRRGAVLKDSPIGGTQLYKITGFVPVIDSIGLETDIRVATQGEAMVSLYFDKWQVVPGDPLDKDIFIPKLKPAAPHALARDFVVKTRKRKGLTGEPSLAKYIDKDLVDQLKDLGLLGS
;
A
#
# COMPACT_ATOMS: atom_id res chain seq x y z
N MET A 1 -38.26 -12.85 -6.78
CA MET A 1 -38.02 -11.66 -7.62
C MET A 1 -38.52 -10.44 -6.87
N ALA A 2 -37.69 -9.39 -6.83
CA ALA A 2 -37.84 -8.10 -6.13
C ALA A 2 -37.61 -8.12 -4.59
N LYS A 3 -36.34 -8.00 -4.16
CA LYS A 3 -35.97 -7.46 -2.83
C LYS A 3 -34.50 -6.97 -2.72
N ASP A 4 -33.86 -6.58 -3.83
CA ASP A 4 -32.44 -6.14 -3.87
C ASP A 4 -32.26 -4.69 -4.38
N THR A 5 -33.25 -3.79 -4.20
CA THR A 5 -33.20 -2.44 -4.83
C THR A 5 -33.16 -1.26 -3.86
N GLU A 6 -33.01 -1.48 -2.55
CA GLU A 6 -33.01 -0.38 -1.56
C GLU A 6 -31.60 0.12 -1.19
N TYR A 7 -30.55 -0.57 -1.64
CA TYR A 7 -29.17 -0.25 -1.29
C TYR A 7 -28.26 -0.25 -2.52
N ASP A 8 -27.34 0.70 -2.60
CA ASP A 8 -26.31 0.73 -3.64
C ASP A 8 -25.20 -0.31 -3.35
N GLU A 9 -24.24 -0.43 -4.28
CA GLU A 9 -23.11 -1.36 -4.18
C GLU A 9 -22.18 -1.08 -2.98
N PHE A 10 -22.35 0.06 -2.30
CA PHE A 10 -21.64 0.46 -1.09
C PHE A 10 -22.49 0.33 0.19
N GLY A 11 -23.70 -0.20 0.08
CA GLY A 11 -24.62 -0.38 1.21
C GLY A 11 -25.27 0.92 1.70
N ASN A 12 -25.26 1.98 0.91
CA ASN A 12 -26.02 3.20 1.18
C ASN A 12 -27.47 2.99 0.78
N LEU A 13 -28.42 3.48 1.57
CA LEU A 13 -29.83 3.46 1.21
C LEU A 13 -30.04 4.37 -0.01
N ILE A 14 -30.58 3.85 -1.11
CA ILE A 14 -30.94 4.66 -2.29
C ILE A 14 -32.21 5.44 -1.92
N GLY A 15 -32.02 6.63 -1.35
CA GLY A 15 -33.12 7.51 -0.93
C GLY A 15 -33.73 8.27 -2.11
N ASP A 16 -35.06 8.30 -2.16
CA ASP A 16 -35.85 9.15 -3.06
C ASP A 16 -35.49 10.63 -2.90
N PRO A 17 -35.63 11.43 -3.98
CA PRO A 17 -35.24 12.83 -3.98
C PRO A 17 -36.13 13.61 -3.01
N LEU A 18 -35.52 14.21 -2.00
CA LEU A 18 -36.18 15.23 -1.19
C LEU A 18 -36.32 16.49 -2.06
N ASP A 19 -37.48 16.61 -2.70
CA ASP A 19 -38.00 17.90 -3.16
C ASP A 19 -38.16 18.80 -1.93
N SER A 20 -37.34 19.86 -1.91
CA SER A 20 -37.64 21.08 -1.17
C SER A 20 -38.89 21.73 -1.76
N ASP A 21 -39.71 22.29 -0.87
CA ASP A 21 -40.87 23.17 -1.13
C ASP A 21 -42.23 22.47 -1.15
N ALA A 22 -42.87 22.41 0.03
CA ALA A 22 -44.33 22.42 0.13
C ALA A 22 -44.76 23.06 1.45
N GLU A 23 -45.25 24.29 1.34
CA GLU A 23 -46.13 24.94 2.32
C GLU A 23 -47.30 24.00 2.66
N SER A 24 -47.59 23.76 3.95
CA SER A 24 -48.86 23.14 4.35
C SER A 24 -49.77 24.17 4.99
N SER A 25 -50.59 24.80 4.15
CA SER A 25 -51.82 25.46 4.54
C SER A 25 -52.93 24.43 4.85
N GLY A 26 -53.55 24.57 6.03
CA GLY A 26 -55.01 24.51 6.20
C GLY A 26 -55.67 23.16 6.50
N SER A 27 -56.30 23.06 7.67
CA SER A 27 -57.68 22.55 7.75
C SER A 27 -58.44 23.30 8.85
N GLU A 28 -59.33 24.18 8.42
CA GLU A 28 -60.36 24.84 9.21
C GLU A 28 -61.44 23.83 9.60
N PHE A 29 -61.98 23.96 10.81
CA PHE A 29 -63.32 23.47 11.14
C PHE A 29 -64.16 24.65 11.63
N GLU A 30 -65.27 24.86 10.94
CA GLU A 30 -66.25 25.92 11.08
C GLU A 30 -66.90 25.99 12.47
N PHE A 31 -67.21 27.21 12.91
CA PHE A 31 -68.40 27.45 13.74
C PHE A 31 -69.12 28.72 13.24
N GLU A 32 -70.39 28.54 12.88
CA GLU A 32 -71.33 29.55 12.43
C GLU A 32 -71.62 30.61 13.52
N GLY A 33 -71.83 31.85 13.09
CA GLY A 33 -72.15 32.97 13.96
C GLY A 33 -73.64 33.12 14.26
N GLU A 34 -73.95 33.95 15.26
CA GLU A 34 -75.23 34.66 15.40
C GLU A 34 -75.09 35.77 16.47
N GLY A 35 -75.68 36.94 16.21
CA GLY A 35 -76.18 37.81 17.29
C GLY A 35 -75.54 39.19 17.52
N GLU A 36 -76.03 40.15 16.73
CA GLU A 36 -76.20 41.61 16.94
C GLU A 36 -75.92 42.25 18.33
N GLY A 37 -75.40 43.48 18.30
CA GLY A 37 -75.55 44.45 19.39
C GLY A 37 -74.68 45.70 19.25
N GLU A 38 -75.20 46.75 18.60
CA GLU A 38 -74.65 48.11 18.62
C GLU A 38 -74.63 48.70 20.06
N ALA A 39 -73.57 49.44 20.44
CA ALA A 39 -73.68 50.74 21.15
C ALA A 39 -72.31 51.32 21.57
N GLN A 40 -72.01 52.49 20.97
CA GLN A 40 -71.58 53.77 21.57
C GLN A 40 -70.52 53.83 22.68
N ASP A 41 -69.55 54.72 22.39
CA ASP A 41 -68.50 55.31 23.24
C ASP A 41 -68.99 55.86 24.59
N GLU A 42 -68.20 55.69 25.67
CA GLU A 42 -67.44 56.75 26.38
C GLU A 42 -66.88 56.28 27.75
N PRO A 43 -65.86 56.96 28.35
CA PRO A 43 -64.61 56.27 28.65
C PRO A 43 -64.18 56.27 30.15
N MET A 44 -63.02 55.63 30.38
CA MET A 44 -62.05 55.83 31.48
C MET A 44 -62.34 55.18 32.84
N THR A 45 -61.51 54.24 33.25
CA THR A 45 -60.33 54.53 34.11
C THR A 45 -59.62 53.23 34.53
N GLY A 46 -58.31 53.16 34.27
CA GLY A 46 -57.43 52.08 34.72
C GLY A 46 -56.66 51.47 33.55
N ASN A 47 -55.33 51.51 33.60
CA ASN A 47 -54.47 50.76 32.69
C ASN A 47 -54.67 49.26 32.91
N GLU A 48 -55.74 48.68 32.38
CA GLU A 48 -55.81 47.26 32.12
C GLU A 48 -55.21 47.04 30.74
N LEU A 49 -53.95 46.60 30.72
CA LEU A 49 -53.37 45.98 29.53
C LEU A 49 -54.27 44.76 29.21
N VAL A 50 -55.05 44.87 28.13
CA VAL A 50 -55.87 43.77 27.63
C VAL A 50 -54.93 42.64 27.20
N VAL A 51 -54.89 41.57 27.99
CA VAL A 51 -54.15 40.36 27.62
C VAL A 51 -54.97 39.63 26.55
N LEU A 52 -54.38 39.43 25.38
CA LEU A 52 -55.00 38.67 24.30
C LEU A 52 -55.32 37.24 24.79
N GLN A 53 -56.37 36.62 24.26
CA GLN A 53 -56.80 35.29 24.72
C GLN A 53 -55.71 34.22 24.56
N GLU A 54 -54.82 34.38 23.58
CA GLU A 54 -53.66 33.51 23.32
C GLU A 54 -52.55 33.67 24.38
N ASP A 55 -52.42 34.87 24.96
CA ASP A 55 -51.40 35.21 25.96
C ASP A 55 -51.91 35.05 27.40
N LYS A 56 -53.16 34.59 27.58
CA LYS A 56 -53.78 34.42 28.88
C LYS A 56 -53.15 33.23 29.61
N GLN A 57 -52.13 33.51 30.44
CA GLN A 57 -51.55 32.52 31.35
C GLN A 57 -52.58 32.14 32.42
N LEU A 58 -53.24 30.99 32.21
CA LEU A 58 -54.29 30.47 33.10
C LEU A 58 -53.74 29.93 34.43
N TYR A 59 -52.46 29.56 34.47
CA TYR A 59 -51.81 28.94 35.62
C TYR A 59 -50.50 29.69 35.96
N PRO A 60 -50.17 29.84 37.25
CA PRO A 60 -48.90 30.41 37.68
C PRO A 60 -47.73 29.54 37.19
N SER A 61 -46.57 30.16 36.98
CA SER A 61 -45.41 29.41 36.49
C SER A 61 -44.91 28.41 37.54
N MET A 62 -44.26 27.34 37.08
CA MET A 62 -43.76 26.29 37.98
C MET A 62 -42.75 26.84 39.01
N ALA A 63 -41.95 27.84 38.61
CA ALA A 63 -41.02 28.54 39.51
C ALA A 63 -41.75 29.31 40.62
N GLN A 64 -42.88 29.96 40.31
CA GLN A 64 -43.71 30.63 41.32
C GLN A 64 -44.40 29.65 42.27
N THR A 65 -44.65 28.43 41.81
CA THR A 65 -45.39 27.41 42.58
C THR A 65 -44.49 26.67 43.56
N PHE A 66 -43.26 26.31 43.17
CA PHE A 66 -42.35 25.50 44.01
C PHE A 66 -41.18 26.31 44.63
N GLY A 67 -40.97 27.55 44.18
CA GLY A 67 -39.92 28.45 44.66
C GLY A 67 -38.53 28.13 44.12
N ASP A 68 -37.60 29.08 44.27
CA ASP A 68 -36.26 29.03 43.66
C ASP A 68 -35.33 27.94 44.22
N GLN A 69 -35.75 27.23 45.28
CA GLN A 69 -35.00 26.12 45.88
C GLN A 69 -35.25 24.78 45.17
N VAL A 70 -36.25 24.69 44.29
CA VAL A 70 -36.66 23.46 43.60
C VAL A 70 -36.42 23.59 42.11
N GLU A 71 -35.49 22.80 41.57
CA GLU A 71 -35.26 22.73 40.12
C GLU A 71 -36.43 21.98 39.46
N THR A 72 -37.24 22.71 38.69
CA THR A 72 -38.30 22.10 37.89
C THR A 72 -37.76 21.76 36.51
N VAL A 73 -37.65 20.47 36.20
CA VAL A 73 -37.23 19.97 34.89
C VAL A 73 -38.46 19.49 34.12
N ILE A 74 -38.69 20.06 32.94
CA ILE A 74 -39.76 19.63 32.02
C ILE A 74 -39.10 18.84 30.88
N GLN A 75 -39.24 17.51 30.90
CA GLN A 75 -38.79 16.65 29.80
C GLN A 75 -39.98 16.25 28.93
N LEU A 76 -40.05 16.82 27.73
CA LEU A 76 -41.10 16.54 26.75
C LEU A 76 -40.75 15.37 25.80
N ALA A 77 -39.46 15.06 25.67
CA ALA A 77 -38.95 14.00 24.81
C ALA A 77 -37.90 13.16 25.55
N ASP A 78 -37.82 11.88 25.20
CA ASP A 78 -36.84 10.96 25.76
C ASP A 78 -35.42 11.39 25.37
N ALA A 79 -34.49 11.30 26.33
CA ALA A 79 -33.09 11.65 26.12
C ALA A 79 -32.33 10.64 25.23
N GLN A 80 -32.89 9.45 25.00
CA GLN A 80 -32.27 8.37 24.23
C GLN A 80 -33.30 7.70 23.32
N SER A 81 -32.85 7.20 22.16
CA SER A 81 -33.73 6.51 21.23
C SER A 81 -34.12 5.11 21.75
N ILE A 82 -35.24 4.59 21.27
CA ILE A 82 -35.70 3.22 21.57
C ILE A 82 -34.69 2.13 21.13
N ASN A 83 -33.80 2.45 20.19
CA ASN A 83 -32.79 1.52 19.69
C ASN A 83 -31.58 1.40 20.64
N GLU A 84 -31.37 2.35 21.56
CA GLU A 84 -30.33 2.24 22.57
C GLU A 84 -30.87 1.44 23.77
N PRO A 85 -30.32 0.24 24.07
CA PRO A 85 -30.81 -0.55 25.17
C PRO A 85 -30.47 0.11 26.51
N LEU A 86 -31.46 0.19 27.41
CA LEU A 86 -31.30 0.71 28.77
C LEU A 86 -30.16 0.01 29.54
N VAL A 87 -29.98 -1.29 29.29
CA VAL A 87 -28.87 -2.09 29.82
C VAL A 87 -28.04 -2.58 28.65
N LYS A 88 -26.82 -2.06 28.53
CA LYS A 88 -25.91 -2.45 27.45
C LYS A 88 -25.54 -3.94 27.57
N PRO A 89 -25.75 -4.75 26.52
CA PRO A 89 -25.37 -6.16 26.55
C PRO A 89 -23.84 -6.29 26.62
N GLN A 90 -23.34 -7.30 27.33
CA GLN A 90 -21.92 -7.63 27.34
C GLN A 90 -21.54 -8.36 26.04
N THR A 91 -21.36 -7.61 24.96
CA THR A 91 -20.82 -8.16 23.70
C THR A 91 -19.33 -7.88 23.62
N ALA A 92 -18.51 -8.94 23.57
CA ALA A 92 -17.12 -8.80 23.16
C ALA A 92 -17.06 -8.71 21.64
N LYS A 93 -16.63 -7.57 21.08
CA LYS A 93 -16.30 -7.47 19.65
C LYS A 93 -15.07 -8.34 19.39
N VAL A 94 -15.25 -9.40 18.60
CA VAL A 94 -14.16 -10.29 18.17
C VAL A 94 -13.88 -9.96 16.71
N ASP A 95 -12.98 -9.00 16.49
CA ASP A 95 -12.63 -8.52 15.15
C ASP A 95 -11.49 -9.33 14.53
N ARG A 96 -10.74 -10.05 15.37
CA ARG A 96 -9.59 -10.86 15.00
C ARG A 96 -9.64 -12.25 15.63
N VAL A 97 -9.27 -13.26 14.86
CA VAL A 97 -9.10 -14.64 15.34
C VAL A 97 -7.77 -14.73 16.08
N GLU A 98 -7.82 -14.79 17.41
CA GLU A 98 -6.66 -15.03 18.26
C GLU A 98 -6.84 -16.28 19.14
N GLU A 99 -5.81 -17.11 19.19
CA GLU A 99 -5.72 -18.27 20.07
C GLU A 99 -5.06 -17.85 21.40
N LYS A 100 -5.86 -17.77 22.48
CA LYS A 100 -5.37 -17.44 23.83
C LYS A 100 -4.38 -18.47 24.36
N SER A 101 -4.54 -19.73 23.99
CA SER A 101 -3.67 -20.83 24.40
C SER A 101 -2.67 -21.18 23.31
N LEU A 102 -1.43 -21.40 23.71
CA LEU A 102 -0.34 -21.88 22.87
C LEU A 102 -0.69 -23.25 22.22
N PRO A 103 -0.71 -23.38 20.88
CA PRO A 103 -1.04 -24.64 20.22
C PRO A 103 0.05 -25.70 20.41
N LYS A 104 -0.32 -26.98 20.26
CA LYS A 104 0.63 -28.11 20.29
C LYS A 104 1.36 -28.21 18.95
N THR A 105 2.68 -28.10 19.01
CA THR A 105 3.59 -28.16 17.86
C THR A 105 4.47 -29.40 17.92
N SER A 106 5.08 -29.76 16.79
CA SER A 106 6.08 -30.85 16.69
C SER A 106 7.38 -30.52 17.45
N TYR A 107 7.64 -29.25 17.73
CA TYR A 107 8.82 -28.75 18.43
C TYR A 107 8.47 -28.01 19.74
N SER A 108 9.46 -27.90 20.63
CA SER A 108 9.39 -27.06 21.84
C SER A 108 9.62 -25.58 21.50
N LYS A 109 8.85 -24.70 22.15
CA LYS A 109 8.92 -23.24 21.96
C LYS A 109 10.14 -22.64 22.64
N GLU A 110 10.58 -23.25 23.73
CA GLU A 110 11.82 -22.90 24.42
C GLU A 110 13.04 -23.18 23.54
N TYR A 111 13.03 -24.31 22.81
CA TYR A 111 14.10 -24.63 21.85
C TYR A 111 14.13 -23.67 20.66
N MET A 112 12.97 -23.28 20.13
CA MET A 112 12.90 -22.22 19.11
C MET A 112 13.46 -20.88 19.63
N ALA A 113 13.08 -20.48 20.85
CA ALA A 113 13.54 -19.23 21.45
C ALA A 113 15.06 -19.23 21.70
N SER A 114 15.66 -20.36 22.09
CA SER A 114 17.12 -20.43 22.28
C SER A 114 17.90 -20.36 20.97
N LEU A 115 17.33 -20.85 19.86
CA LEU A 115 17.95 -20.77 18.53
C LEU A 115 18.00 -19.35 17.97
N LEU A 116 17.20 -18.41 18.48
CA LEU A 116 17.27 -16.99 18.07
C LEU A 116 18.66 -16.39 18.37
N GLY A 117 19.37 -16.89 19.38
CA GLY A 117 20.74 -16.47 19.70
C GLY A 117 21.81 -17.00 18.74
N VAL A 118 21.44 -17.78 17.72
CA VAL A 118 22.35 -18.36 16.73
C VAL A 118 21.97 -17.84 15.34
N PRO A 119 22.51 -16.68 14.90
CA PRO A 119 22.11 -16.04 13.64
C PRO A 119 22.21 -16.94 12.40
N SER A 120 23.19 -17.85 12.36
CA SER A 120 23.35 -18.80 11.26
C SER A 120 22.17 -19.77 11.09
N ARG A 121 21.36 -19.97 12.14
CA ARG A 121 20.16 -20.82 12.19
C ARG A 121 18.85 -20.05 12.05
N VAL A 122 18.90 -18.74 11.83
CA VAL A 122 17.72 -17.87 11.66
C VAL A 122 17.64 -17.40 10.20
N ARG A 123 16.42 -17.31 9.64
CA ARG A 123 16.16 -16.68 8.34
C ARG A 123 14.92 -15.80 8.41
N ASN A 124 15.01 -14.56 7.95
CA ASN A 124 13.84 -13.68 7.80
C ASN A 124 13.41 -13.65 6.35
N VAL A 125 12.17 -14.04 6.08
CA VAL A 125 11.64 -14.29 4.75
C VAL A 125 10.31 -13.56 4.55
N SER A 126 10.25 -12.66 3.56
CA SER A 126 8.99 -12.09 3.08
C SER A 126 8.42 -13.00 1.99
N ILE A 127 7.14 -13.36 2.07
CA ILE A 127 6.46 -14.13 1.03
C ILE A 127 5.68 -13.17 0.15
N VAL A 128 6.09 -13.04 -1.11
CA VAL A 128 5.59 -12.02 -2.06
C VAL A 128 5.14 -12.65 -3.38
N GLY A 129 4.31 -11.96 -4.15
CA GLY A 129 3.82 -12.42 -5.46
C GLY A 129 2.36 -12.07 -5.74
N GLY A 130 1.89 -12.44 -6.93
CA GLY A 130 0.56 -12.11 -7.45
C GLY A 130 -0.64 -12.50 -6.57
N LEU A 131 -1.78 -11.86 -6.82
CA LEU A 131 -3.05 -12.23 -6.22
C LEU A 131 -3.34 -13.71 -6.48
N ASN A 132 -3.80 -14.43 -5.47
CA ASN A 132 -4.10 -15.86 -5.57
C ASN A 132 -2.94 -16.77 -6.03
N SER A 133 -1.68 -16.34 -6.03
CA SER A 133 -0.52 -17.20 -6.39
C SER A 133 -0.27 -18.35 -5.40
N GLY A 134 -0.97 -18.37 -4.26
CA GLY A 134 -0.92 -19.41 -3.23
C GLY A 134 0.08 -19.15 -2.11
N LYS A 135 0.40 -17.88 -1.83
CA LYS A 135 1.29 -17.46 -0.71
C LYS A 135 0.81 -17.98 0.65
N THR A 136 -0.39 -17.58 1.06
CA THR A 136 -1.02 -18.02 2.31
C THR A 136 -1.19 -19.54 2.37
N SER A 137 -1.61 -20.16 1.26
CA SER A 137 -1.74 -21.62 1.19
C SER A 137 -0.40 -22.36 1.29
N LEU A 138 0.71 -21.76 0.85
CA LEU A 138 2.05 -22.31 1.05
C LEU A 138 2.42 -22.29 2.54
N LEU A 139 2.11 -21.23 3.27
CA LEU A 139 2.26 -21.19 4.72
C LEU A 139 1.36 -22.19 5.44
N ASP A 140 0.10 -22.32 5.01
CA ASP A 140 -0.83 -23.30 5.56
C ASP A 140 -0.29 -24.73 5.47
N MET A 141 0.40 -25.07 4.36
CA MET A 141 1.07 -26.36 4.20
C MET A 141 2.13 -26.58 5.29
N PHE A 142 2.95 -25.58 5.60
CA PHE A 142 3.96 -25.67 6.66
C PHE A 142 3.34 -25.74 8.06
N ILE A 143 2.21 -25.06 8.27
CA ILE A 143 1.46 -25.09 9.52
C ILE A 143 0.85 -26.48 9.73
N LEU A 144 0.29 -27.09 8.69
CA LEU A 144 -0.25 -28.46 8.72
C LEU A 144 0.83 -29.54 8.98
N GLN A 145 2.10 -29.23 8.73
CA GLN A 145 3.23 -30.10 9.07
C GLN A 145 3.69 -29.91 10.52
N THR A 146 3.69 -28.67 11.02
CA THR A 146 4.26 -28.32 12.34
C THR A 146 3.24 -28.33 13.48
N HIS A 147 1.97 -28.08 13.20
CA HIS A 147 0.91 -27.90 14.20
C HIS A 147 -0.09 -29.05 14.21
N GLN A 148 -0.45 -29.52 15.41
CA GLN A 148 -1.56 -30.46 15.59
C GLN A 148 -2.88 -29.70 15.65
N LEU A 149 -3.41 -29.32 14.49
CA LEU A 149 -4.68 -28.61 14.40
C LEU A 149 -5.85 -29.56 14.71
N LYS A 150 -6.69 -29.20 15.68
CA LYS A 150 -7.97 -29.87 15.95
C LYS A 150 -9.00 -29.42 14.90
N ILE A 151 -8.87 -29.90 13.67
CA ILE A 151 -9.84 -29.61 12.61
C ILE A 151 -11.13 -30.35 12.96
N SER A 152 -12.20 -29.62 13.26
CA SER A 152 -13.53 -30.19 13.50
C SER A 152 -13.97 -31.00 12.29
N LYS A 153 -14.47 -32.23 12.50
CA LYS A 153 -15.04 -33.09 11.45
C LYS A 153 -16.19 -32.43 10.67
N LYS A 154 -16.88 -31.42 11.25
CA LYS A 154 -17.91 -30.61 10.57
C LYS A 154 -17.32 -29.53 9.63
N SER A 155 -16.07 -29.14 9.82
CA SER A 155 -15.35 -28.16 8.99
C SER A 155 -14.46 -28.81 7.93
N GLN A 156 -14.50 -30.14 7.79
CA GLN A 156 -13.89 -30.86 6.67
C GLN A 156 -14.62 -30.62 5.33
N SER A 157 -15.71 -29.84 5.32
CA SER A 157 -16.39 -29.46 4.09
C SER A 157 -15.69 -28.26 3.43
N PHE A 158 -14.97 -28.52 2.34
CA PHE A 158 -14.66 -27.63 1.20
C PHE A 158 -13.96 -26.27 1.43
N LYS A 159 -13.90 -25.70 2.63
CA LYS A 159 -13.29 -24.38 2.86
C LYS A 159 -11.78 -24.52 3.06
N LYS A 160 -10.98 -23.93 2.16
CA LYS A 160 -9.52 -23.90 2.26
C LYS A 160 -9.11 -23.28 3.61
N LEU A 161 -8.17 -23.91 4.32
CA LEU A 161 -7.53 -23.30 5.47
C LEU A 161 -6.81 -22.03 4.98
N ARG A 162 -6.88 -20.97 5.79
CA ARG A 162 -6.10 -19.74 5.64
C ARG A 162 -5.74 -19.27 7.04
N TYR A 163 -4.61 -19.74 7.55
CA TYR A 163 -4.26 -19.59 8.96
C TYR A 163 -3.81 -18.17 9.28
N THR A 164 -3.10 -17.50 8.37
CA THR A 164 -2.58 -16.13 8.54
C THR A 164 -3.61 -15.03 8.31
N ASP A 165 -4.71 -15.33 7.61
CA ASP A 165 -5.87 -14.44 7.49
C ASP A 165 -6.59 -14.43 8.84
N ASN A 166 -6.35 -13.38 9.63
CA ASN A 166 -6.77 -13.29 11.03
C ASN A 166 -7.95 -12.36 11.23
N THR A 167 -8.08 -11.33 10.39
CA THR A 167 -9.16 -10.34 10.52
C THR A 167 -10.47 -10.89 9.96
N LYS A 168 -11.59 -10.43 10.52
CA LYS A 168 -12.91 -10.80 10.00
C LYS A 168 -13.06 -10.48 8.51
N LEU A 169 -12.55 -9.32 8.09
CA LEU A 169 -12.62 -8.85 6.71
C LEU A 169 -11.86 -9.78 5.74
N GLU A 170 -10.64 -10.20 6.09
CA GLU A 170 -9.85 -11.15 5.29
C GLU A 170 -10.57 -12.49 5.11
N ILE A 171 -11.18 -12.98 6.18
CA ILE A 171 -11.90 -14.27 6.18
C ILE A 171 -13.17 -14.22 5.34
N GLU A 172 -13.89 -13.09 5.36
CA GLU A 172 -15.12 -12.88 4.58
C GLU A 172 -14.82 -12.66 3.10
N ARG A 173 -13.83 -11.81 2.76
CA ARG A 173 -13.44 -11.51 1.38
C ARG A 173 -12.62 -12.62 0.72
N GLY A 174 -11.92 -13.42 1.51
CA GLY A 174 -10.95 -14.38 0.97
C GLY A 174 -9.78 -13.69 0.27
N VAL A 175 -9.36 -12.52 0.75
CA VAL A 175 -8.17 -11.80 0.29
C VAL A 175 -7.38 -11.38 1.53
N THR A 176 -6.09 -11.66 1.53
CA THR A 176 -5.17 -11.17 2.58
C THR A 176 -5.00 -9.66 2.39
N ILE A 177 -5.19 -8.90 3.47
CA ILE A 177 -5.19 -7.43 3.47
C ILE A 177 -4.00 -6.91 4.26
N LYS A 178 -3.72 -7.50 5.43
CA LYS A 178 -2.64 -7.10 6.32
C LYS A 178 -1.52 -8.11 6.27
N SER A 179 -0.28 -7.63 6.35
CA SER A 179 0.86 -8.52 6.51
C SER A 179 0.80 -9.24 7.87
N SER A 180 0.97 -10.57 7.86
CA SER A 180 0.91 -11.40 9.08
C SER A 180 2.26 -12.09 9.31
N PRO A 181 3.02 -11.68 10.34
CA PRO A 181 4.27 -12.35 10.70
C PRO A 181 4.00 -13.67 11.42
N MET A 182 4.81 -14.69 11.12
CA MET A 182 4.78 -15.99 11.77
C MET A 182 6.16 -16.63 11.81
N THR A 183 6.57 -17.09 12.99
CA THR A 183 7.83 -17.81 13.19
C THR A 183 7.60 -19.31 13.31
N LEU A 184 8.28 -20.08 12.48
CA LEU A 184 8.23 -21.54 12.45
C LEU A 184 9.63 -22.14 12.65
N LEU A 185 9.69 -23.33 13.23
CA LEU A 185 10.92 -24.14 13.30
C LEU A 185 10.80 -25.26 12.27
N LEU A 186 11.65 -25.22 11.24
CA LEU A 186 11.61 -26.16 10.12
C LEU A 186 12.97 -26.86 9.95
N PRO A 187 13.00 -28.18 9.66
CA PRO A 187 14.25 -28.90 9.41
C PRO A 187 14.73 -28.74 7.96
N ASN A 188 16.05 -28.75 7.74
CA ASN A 188 16.63 -28.94 6.40
C ASN A 188 16.67 -30.43 6.00
N LEU A 189 17.19 -30.74 4.81
CA LEU A 189 17.34 -32.12 4.31
C LEU A 189 18.23 -33.00 5.19
N ARG A 190 19.10 -32.40 6.01
CA ARG A 190 19.99 -33.09 6.96
C ARG A 190 19.37 -33.28 8.35
N GLY A 191 18.16 -32.78 8.57
CA GLY A 191 17.47 -32.80 9.87
C GLY A 191 17.87 -31.68 10.84
N ASN A 192 18.72 -30.75 10.41
CA ASN A 192 19.07 -29.57 11.20
C ASN A 192 17.90 -28.58 11.23
N SER A 193 17.46 -28.18 12.43
CA SER A 193 16.38 -27.21 12.61
C SER A 193 16.84 -25.78 12.39
N PHE A 194 16.00 -24.98 11.73
CA PHE A 194 16.16 -23.55 11.47
C PHE A 194 14.91 -22.79 11.91
N VAL A 195 15.12 -21.61 12.51
CA VAL A 195 14.04 -20.67 12.83
C VAL A 195 13.81 -19.80 11.61
N ILE A 196 12.61 -19.86 11.05
CA ILE A 196 12.24 -19.07 9.88
C ILE A 196 11.12 -18.11 10.28
N ASN A 197 11.41 -16.82 10.19
CA ASN A 197 10.45 -15.74 10.39
C ASN A 197 9.83 -15.42 9.04
N PHE A 198 8.62 -15.93 8.80
CA PHE A 198 7.84 -15.60 7.62
C PHE A 198 7.01 -14.34 7.86
N ILE A 199 6.92 -13.48 6.85
CA ILE A 199 5.92 -12.42 6.79
C ILE A 199 5.07 -12.67 5.55
N ASP A 200 3.84 -13.14 5.76
CA ASP A 200 2.86 -13.29 4.69
C ASP A 200 2.42 -11.90 4.23
N THR A 201 2.44 -11.63 2.93
CA THR A 201 2.06 -10.33 2.36
C THR A 201 0.82 -10.45 1.50
N PRO A 202 -0.02 -9.39 1.45
CA PRO A 202 -1.16 -9.36 0.55
C PRO A 202 -0.71 -9.45 -0.91
N GLY A 203 -1.50 -10.15 -1.74
CA GLY A 203 -1.21 -10.31 -3.17
C GLY A 203 -1.87 -9.28 -4.08
N HIS A 204 -2.86 -8.56 -3.55
CA HIS A 204 -3.57 -7.54 -4.31
C HIS A 204 -2.71 -6.28 -4.44
N VAL A 205 -2.74 -5.64 -5.60
CA VAL A 205 -1.82 -4.54 -5.91
C VAL A 205 -2.05 -3.34 -4.99
N ASP A 206 -3.30 -3.04 -4.64
CA ASP A 206 -3.66 -1.98 -3.69
C ASP A 206 -2.87 -2.01 -2.37
N PHE A 207 -2.54 -3.20 -1.85
CA PHE A 207 -1.84 -3.37 -0.57
C PHE A 207 -0.32 -3.58 -0.75
N ALA A 208 0.28 -3.06 -1.83
CA ALA A 208 1.72 -3.17 -2.06
C ALA A 208 2.58 -2.39 -1.02
N ASP A 209 1.97 -1.50 -0.25
CA ASP A 209 2.58 -0.87 0.92
C ASP A 209 3.03 -1.91 1.95
N GLU A 210 2.17 -2.88 2.28
CA GLU A 210 2.47 -4.01 3.18
C GLU A 210 3.60 -4.90 2.64
N MET A 211 3.71 -5.05 1.33
CA MET A 211 4.82 -5.77 0.69
C MET A 211 6.15 -5.03 0.90
N SER A 212 6.16 -3.70 0.73
CA SER A 212 7.33 -2.84 0.89
C SER A 212 7.86 -2.88 2.33
N ILE A 213 6.96 -2.80 3.31
CA ILE A 213 7.24 -2.94 4.75
C ILE A 213 7.86 -4.30 5.06
N SER A 214 7.27 -5.39 4.54
CA SER A 214 7.75 -6.75 4.75
C SER A 214 9.17 -6.96 4.20
N GLN A 215 9.41 -6.56 2.95
CA GLN A 215 10.73 -6.65 2.30
C GLN A 215 11.79 -5.81 3.03
N ARG A 216 11.41 -4.67 3.61
CA ARG A 216 12.30 -3.87 4.46
C ARG A 216 12.70 -4.58 5.76
N LEU A 217 11.89 -5.50 6.27
CA LEU A 217 12.20 -6.28 7.46
C LEU A 217 12.98 -7.58 7.20
N THR A 218 13.09 -8.07 5.95
CA THR A 218 13.62 -9.42 5.66
C THR A 218 14.88 -9.43 4.79
N GLU A 219 15.76 -10.43 4.93
CA GLU A 219 16.92 -10.63 4.04
C GLU A 219 16.53 -11.27 2.71
N ILE A 220 15.48 -12.09 2.75
CA ILE A 220 15.09 -12.97 1.66
C ILE A 220 13.65 -12.64 1.24
N SER A 221 13.44 -12.54 -0.06
CA SER A 221 12.13 -12.45 -0.67
C SER A 221 11.81 -13.76 -1.39
N LEU A 222 10.81 -14.47 -0.88
CA LEU A 222 10.27 -15.69 -1.45
C LEU A 222 9.16 -15.31 -2.45
N VAL A 223 9.52 -15.26 -3.73
CA VAL A 223 8.64 -14.84 -4.83
C VAL A 223 7.82 -16.04 -5.31
N VAL A 224 6.52 -16.05 -4.99
CA VAL A 224 5.58 -17.12 -5.37
C VAL A 224 4.89 -16.76 -6.68
N VAL A 225 5.10 -17.60 -7.68
CA VAL A 225 4.61 -17.43 -9.06
C VAL A 225 3.66 -18.57 -9.40
N ASP A 226 2.47 -18.25 -9.89
CA ASP A 226 1.56 -19.27 -10.46
C ASP A 226 2.10 -19.74 -11.81
N VAL A 227 2.28 -21.04 -11.97
CA VAL A 227 2.82 -21.63 -13.20
C VAL A 227 1.92 -21.42 -14.42
N VAL A 228 0.61 -21.22 -14.24
CA VAL A 228 -0.35 -21.01 -15.34
C VAL A 228 -0.32 -19.55 -15.78
N GLU A 229 -0.55 -18.62 -14.85
CA GLU A 229 -0.61 -17.17 -15.11
C GLU A 229 0.76 -16.60 -15.46
N GLY A 230 1.83 -17.11 -14.83
CA GLY A 230 3.19 -16.63 -15.02
C GLY A 230 3.45 -15.32 -14.28
N ILE A 231 4.14 -14.39 -14.94
CA ILE A 231 4.57 -13.13 -14.33
C ILE A 231 3.46 -12.08 -14.39
N THR A 232 2.92 -11.76 -13.21
CA THR A 232 1.96 -10.67 -13.00
C THR A 232 2.65 -9.36 -12.64
N ILE A 233 1.93 -8.24 -12.71
CA ILE A 233 2.48 -6.94 -12.27
C ILE A 233 2.93 -6.94 -10.79
N THR A 234 2.18 -7.57 -9.88
CA THR A 234 2.61 -7.64 -8.47
C THR A 234 3.92 -8.40 -8.34
N THR A 235 4.10 -9.46 -9.13
CA THR A 235 5.38 -10.21 -9.19
C THR A 235 6.51 -9.33 -9.70
N GLN A 236 6.28 -8.53 -10.75
CA GLN A 236 7.24 -7.59 -11.30
C GLN A 236 7.68 -6.56 -10.26
N ARG A 237 6.73 -5.92 -9.58
CA ARG A 237 6.99 -4.94 -8.53
C ARG A 237 7.71 -5.53 -7.32
N ALA A 238 7.38 -6.76 -6.93
CA ALA A 238 8.09 -7.47 -5.88
C ALA A 238 9.57 -7.72 -6.23
N ILE A 239 9.84 -8.04 -7.51
CA ILE A 239 11.20 -8.20 -8.04
C ILE A 239 11.93 -6.87 -8.06
N ASP A 240 11.33 -5.80 -8.61
CA ASP A 240 11.95 -4.49 -8.69
C ASP A 240 12.29 -3.93 -7.31
N ASN A 241 11.40 -4.08 -6.34
CA ASN A 241 11.67 -3.68 -4.96
C ASN A 241 12.80 -4.50 -4.32
N SER A 242 12.88 -5.80 -4.64
CA SER A 242 13.98 -6.65 -4.18
C SER A 242 15.32 -6.25 -4.81
N LEU A 243 15.32 -5.87 -6.09
CA LEU A 243 16.51 -5.38 -6.79
C LEU A 243 16.98 -4.04 -6.20
N LEU A 244 16.05 -3.10 -5.99
CA LEU A 244 16.32 -1.77 -5.43
C LEU A 244 16.95 -1.85 -4.04
N HIS A 245 16.41 -2.71 -3.17
CA HIS A 245 16.88 -2.84 -1.79
C HIS A 245 17.91 -3.96 -1.55
N ASN A 246 18.46 -4.55 -2.62
CA ASN A 246 19.45 -5.64 -2.54
C ASN A 246 18.99 -6.83 -1.67
N ILE A 247 17.74 -7.26 -1.82
CA ILE A 247 17.17 -8.40 -1.11
C ILE A 247 17.41 -9.67 -1.94
N GLN A 248 17.78 -10.78 -1.29
CA GLN A 248 18.01 -12.06 -1.98
C GLN A 248 16.68 -12.68 -2.40
N MET A 249 16.57 -13.10 -3.66
CA MET A 249 15.33 -13.65 -4.20
C MET A 249 15.39 -15.17 -4.33
N VAL A 250 14.35 -15.84 -3.86
CA VAL A 250 14.10 -17.28 -4.07
C VAL A 250 12.74 -17.44 -4.72
N PHE A 251 12.63 -18.27 -5.75
CA PHE A 251 11.40 -18.42 -6.51
C PHE A 251 10.66 -19.71 -6.16
N VAL A 252 9.35 -19.60 -5.97
CA VAL A 252 8.45 -20.76 -5.82
C VAL A 252 7.51 -20.80 -7.01
N ILE A 253 7.68 -21.78 -7.88
CA ILE A 253 6.74 -22.06 -8.98
C ILE A 253 5.62 -22.92 -8.42
N ASN A 254 4.49 -22.28 -8.11
CA ASN A 254 3.36 -22.88 -7.44
C ASN A 254 2.25 -23.31 -8.42
N LYS A 255 1.28 -24.06 -7.90
CA LYS A 255 0.10 -24.56 -8.62
C LYS A 255 0.43 -25.50 -9.79
N LEU A 256 1.48 -26.32 -9.64
CA LEU A 256 1.82 -27.34 -10.64
C LEU A 256 0.68 -28.31 -10.95
N ASP A 257 -0.24 -28.50 -10.01
CA ASP A 257 -1.45 -29.31 -10.19
C ASP A 257 -2.38 -28.78 -11.30
N ARG A 258 -2.43 -27.46 -11.53
CA ARG A 258 -3.24 -26.87 -12.62
C ARG A 258 -2.77 -27.32 -14.00
N LEU A 259 -1.47 -27.55 -14.19
CA LEU A 259 -0.96 -28.09 -15.46
C LEU A 259 -1.53 -29.48 -15.77
N ILE A 260 -1.78 -30.27 -14.73
CA ILE A 260 -2.18 -31.68 -14.81
C ILE A 260 -3.70 -31.82 -14.81
N LEU A 261 -4.38 -31.15 -13.87
CA LEU A 261 -5.81 -31.33 -13.59
C LEU A 261 -6.69 -30.38 -14.40
N GLU A 262 -6.24 -29.13 -14.59
CA GLU A 262 -7.03 -28.08 -15.26
C GLU A 262 -6.68 -28.03 -16.76
N LEU A 263 -5.42 -27.73 -17.10
CA LEU A 263 -4.97 -27.62 -18.49
C LEU A 263 -4.76 -28.97 -19.17
N LYS A 264 -4.54 -30.04 -18.39
CA LYS A 264 -4.31 -31.42 -18.88
C LYS A 264 -3.21 -31.50 -19.93
N LEU A 265 -2.14 -30.72 -19.74
CA LEU A 265 -1.02 -30.68 -20.67
C LEU A 265 -0.26 -32.02 -20.65
N PRO A 266 0.25 -32.50 -21.79
CA PRO A 266 1.24 -33.57 -21.80
C PRO A 266 2.50 -33.17 -20.99
N PRO A 267 3.24 -34.12 -20.40
CA PRO A 267 4.45 -33.81 -19.61
C PRO A 267 5.50 -32.97 -20.35
N LEU A 268 5.62 -33.13 -21.66
CA LEU A 268 6.52 -32.33 -22.50
C LEU A 268 6.10 -30.85 -22.55
N ASP A 269 4.82 -30.58 -22.78
CA ASP A 269 4.29 -29.22 -22.86
C ASP A 269 4.27 -28.56 -21.48
N ALA A 270 3.97 -29.32 -20.43
CA ALA A 270 4.09 -28.86 -19.05
C ALA A 270 5.53 -28.46 -18.70
N PHE A 271 6.53 -29.23 -19.13
CA PHE A 271 7.94 -28.84 -18.98
C PHE A 271 8.26 -27.55 -19.73
N HIS A 272 7.82 -27.42 -20.99
CA HIS A 272 8.03 -26.18 -21.75
C HIS A 272 7.35 -24.98 -21.11
N LYS A 273 6.16 -25.15 -20.52
CA LYS A 273 5.47 -24.09 -19.78
C LYS A 273 6.26 -23.65 -18.55
N ILE A 274 6.72 -24.60 -17.73
CA ILE A 274 7.55 -24.30 -16.55
C ILE A 274 8.84 -23.58 -16.96
N ARG A 275 9.53 -24.08 -17.98
CA ARG A 275 10.75 -23.46 -18.51
C ARG A 275 10.48 -22.05 -19.02
N ASN A 276 9.41 -21.84 -19.78
CA ASN A 276 9.03 -20.52 -20.28
C ASN A 276 8.77 -19.52 -19.15
N VAL A 277 8.15 -19.93 -18.03
CA VAL A 277 7.97 -19.05 -16.86
C VAL A 277 9.33 -18.65 -16.26
N ILE A 278 10.28 -19.59 -16.15
CA ILE A 278 11.63 -19.32 -15.65
C ILE A 278 12.41 -18.40 -16.61
N ASP A 279 12.30 -18.63 -17.93
CA ASP A 279 12.95 -17.81 -18.95
C ASP A 279 12.39 -16.38 -18.96
N GLN A 280 11.08 -16.22 -18.78
CA GLN A 280 10.43 -14.93 -18.62
C GLN A 280 10.95 -14.20 -17.36
N LEU A 281 11.16 -14.92 -16.24
CA LEU A 281 11.67 -14.32 -15.00
C LEU A 281 13.09 -13.81 -15.21
N ASN A 282 13.96 -14.61 -15.83
CA ASN A 282 15.31 -14.20 -16.17
C ASN A 282 15.33 -13.01 -17.13
N THR A 283 14.47 -13.02 -18.15
CA THR A 283 14.38 -11.92 -19.11
C THR A 283 13.94 -10.63 -18.42
N TYR A 284 12.97 -10.69 -17.50
CA TYR A 284 12.52 -9.53 -16.74
C TYR A 284 13.61 -9.00 -15.80
N ILE A 285 14.23 -9.89 -15.01
CA ILE A 285 15.27 -9.52 -14.03
C ILE A 285 16.47 -8.91 -14.73
N HIS A 286 17.00 -9.54 -15.79
CA HIS A 286 18.16 -9.04 -16.53
C HIS A 286 17.84 -7.81 -17.39
N GLY A 287 16.58 -7.61 -17.78
CA GLY A 287 16.12 -6.43 -18.50
C GLY A 287 15.86 -5.20 -17.61
N SER A 288 15.78 -5.40 -16.29
CA SER A 288 15.52 -4.29 -15.35
C SER A 288 16.76 -3.39 -15.21
N PRO A 289 16.61 -2.05 -15.28
CA PRO A 289 17.73 -1.12 -15.10
C PRO A 289 18.34 -1.19 -13.70
N LEU A 290 17.63 -1.75 -12.73
CA LEU A 290 18.08 -1.93 -11.35
C LEU A 290 19.07 -3.09 -11.20
N TYR A 291 19.13 -4.00 -12.17
CA TYR A 291 19.94 -5.21 -12.08
C TYR A 291 21.44 -4.93 -12.02
N ASP A 292 21.91 -3.85 -12.64
CA ASP A 292 23.33 -3.48 -12.64
C ASP A 292 23.84 -3.18 -11.22
N ASN A 293 23.02 -2.49 -10.41
CA ASN A 293 23.32 -2.14 -9.03
C ASN A 293 23.05 -3.30 -8.04
N TYR A 294 22.38 -4.36 -8.49
CA TYR A 294 22.06 -5.51 -7.66
C TYR A 294 23.30 -6.35 -7.35
N LYS A 295 23.62 -6.50 -6.05
CA LYS A 295 24.82 -7.18 -5.56
C LYS A 295 24.74 -8.71 -5.66
N HIS A 296 23.55 -9.29 -5.50
CA HIS A 296 23.35 -10.73 -5.52
C HIS A 296 23.04 -11.24 -6.92
N LYS A 297 23.90 -10.95 -7.91
CA LYS A 297 23.72 -11.34 -9.33
C LYS A 297 23.10 -12.73 -9.43
N LEU A 298 21.93 -12.81 -10.06
CA LEU A 298 21.03 -13.95 -9.96
C LEU A 298 20.59 -14.36 -11.36
N THR A 299 20.75 -15.65 -11.66
CA THR A 299 20.06 -16.31 -12.75
C THR A 299 19.13 -17.34 -12.14
N VAL A 300 17.83 -17.17 -12.36
CA VAL A 300 16.78 -18.06 -11.86
C VAL A 300 16.89 -19.37 -12.60
N SER A 301 17.29 -20.43 -11.90
CA SER A 301 17.36 -21.75 -12.49
C SER A 301 17.34 -22.85 -11.42
N PRO A 302 16.51 -23.89 -11.57
CA PRO A 302 16.42 -25.02 -10.64
C PRO A 302 17.74 -25.70 -10.28
N ASP A 303 18.70 -25.78 -11.21
CA ASP A 303 20.03 -26.36 -10.96
C ASP A 303 20.94 -25.49 -10.09
N SER A 304 20.65 -24.18 -10.04
CA SER A 304 21.32 -23.21 -9.15
C SER A 304 20.73 -23.19 -7.73
N ASN A 305 19.79 -24.10 -7.43
CA ASN A 305 19.12 -24.23 -6.14
C ASN A 305 18.42 -22.95 -5.65
N ASN A 306 17.83 -22.16 -6.56
CA ASN A 306 17.06 -20.95 -6.23
C ASN A 306 15.59 -21.03 -6.68
N VAL A 307 15.15 -22.19 -7.19
CA VAL A 307 13.76 -22.46 -7.58
C VAL A 307 13.22 -23.66 -6.79
N VAL A 308 12.05 -23.47 -6.20
CA VAL A 308 11.25 -24.51 -5.54
C VAL A 308 9.97 -24.72 -6.35
N PHE A 309 9.61 -25.98 -6.55
CA PHE A 309 8.38 -26.39 -7.22
C PHE A 309 7.34 -26.77 -6.16
N ALA A 310 6.12 -26.28 -6.28
CA ALA A 310 5.08 -26.52 -5.29
C ALA A 310 3.68 -26.70 -5.90
N SER A 311 2.86 -27.40 -5.15
CA SER A 311 1.41 -27.31 -5.21
C SER A 311 0.91 -27.21 -3.79
N SER A 312 0.63 -25.99 -3.34
CA SER A 312 0.06 -25.73 -2.01
C SER A 312 -1.30 -26.42 -1.84
N ASP A 313 -2.09 -26.51 -2.91
CA ASP A 313 -3.41 -27.15 -2.86
C ASP A 313 -3.31 -28.68 -2.66
N LEU A 314 -2.28 -29.32 -3.23
CA LEU A 314 -1.99 -30.76 -3.05
C LEU A 314 -0.98 -31.05 -1.93
N ASN A 315 -0.58 -30.04 -1.14
CA ASN A 315 0.34 -30.15 0.00
C ASN A 315 1.69 -30.81 -0.33
N PHE A 316 2.33 -30.43 -1.45
CA PHE A 316 3.72 -30.84 -1.71
C PHE A 316 4.61 -29.69 -2.19
N CYS A 317 5.89 -29.81 -1.86
CA CYS A 317 6.97 -29.00 -2.43
C CYS A 317 8.19 -29.87 -2.70
N PHE A 318 9.00 -29.47 -3.68
CA PHE A 318 10.32 -30.06 -3.90
C PHE A 318 11.27 -29.09 -4.59
N ASN A 319 12.56 -29.27 -4.35
CA ASN A 319 13.63 -28.79 -5.22
C ASN A 319 14.33 -30.02 -5.84
N LEU A 320 15.31 -29.80 -6.71
CA LEU A 320 15.99 -30.93 -7.39
C LEU A 320 16.73 -31.85 -6.40
N ARG A 321 17.30 -31.28 -5.33
CA ARG A 321 18.00 -32.03 -4.26
C ARG A 321 17.04 -32.87 -3.41
N SER A 322 15.90 -32.33 -3.02
CA SER A 322 14.90 -33.05 -2.24
C SER A 322 14.30 -34.19 -3.06
N PHE A 323 14.08 -33.99 -4.36
CA PHE A 323 13.62 -35.06 -5.26
C PHE A 323 14.70 -36.15 -5.45
N ALA A 324 15.97 -35.75 -5.57
CA ALA A 324 17.11 -36.67 -5.56
C ALA A 324 17.15 -37.52 -4.28
N GLN A 325 16.90 -36.90 -3.11
CA GLN A 325 16.84 -37.58 -1.83
C GLN A 325 15.72 -38.64 -1.79
N LEU A 326 14.56 -38.37 -2.39
CA LEU A 326 13.47 -39.36 -2.49
C LEU A 326 13.93 -40.62 -3.24
N TYR A 327 14.67 -40.46 -4.35
CA TYR A 327 15.23 -41.59 -5.09
C TYR A 327 16.29 -42.34 -4.27
N SER A 328 17.19 -41.60 -3.60
CA SER A 328 18.23 -42.16 -2.73
C SER A 328 17.63 -43.02 -1.62
N ASN A 329 16.65 -42.48 -0.89
CA ASN A 329 15.92 -43.16 0.19
C ASN A 329 15.17 -44.41 -0.32
N ARG A 330 14.52 -44.30 -1.47
CA ARG A 330 13.74 -45.41 -2.05
C ARG A 330 14.63 -46.57 -2.47
N LEU A 331 15.70 -46.28 -3.21
CA LEU A 331 16.65 -47.27 -3.72
C LEU A 331 17.56 -47.83 -2.62
N GLY A 332 17.71 -47.11 -1.50
CA GLY A 332 18.62 -47.50 -0.42
C GLY A 332 20.09 -47.42 -0.83
N VAL A 333 20.41 -46.60 -1.83
CA VAL A 333 21.77 -46.38 -2.35
C VAL A 333 22.14 -44.93 -2.08
N HIS A 334 23.36 -44.71 -1.58
CA HIS A 334 23.87 -43.36 -1.35
C HIS A 334 24.17 -42.67 -2.70
N ILE A 335 23.24 -41.86 -3.17
CA ILE A 335 23.40 -41.01 -4.35
C ILE A 335 23.98 -39.67 -3.91
N ASP A 336 25.02 -39.20 -4.62
CA ASP A 336 25.45 -37.81 -4.47
C ASP A 336 24.35 -36.87 -5.00
N LEU A 337 23.69 -36.18 -4.07
CA LEU A 337 22.52 -35.36 -4.35
C LEU A 337 22.86 -34.20 -5.28
N ASP A 338 24.06 -33.62 -5.15
CA ASP A 338 24.45 -32.45 -5.92
C ASP A 338 24.70 -32.77 -7.39
N SER A 339 25.46 -33.82 -7.67
CA SER A 339 25.71 -34.24 -9.05
C SER A 339 24.46 -34.77 -9.74
N PHE A 340 23.56 -35.43 -9.00
CA PHE A 340 22.29 -35.89 -9.56
C PHE A 340 21.35 -34.71 -9.82
N ALA A 341 21.16 -33.81 -8.85
CA ALA A 341 20.31 -32.63 -8.98
C ALA A 341 20.68 -31.76 -10.19
N LYS A 342 21.98 -31.51 -10.42
CA LYS A 342 22.48 -30.75 -11.58
C LYS A 342 22.11 -31.36 -12.93
N ARG A 343 21.84 -32.67 -12.99
CA ARG A 343 21.48 -33.39 -14.23
C ARG A 343 19.97 -33.55 -14.41
N LEU A 344 19.17 -33.15 -13.43
CA LEU A 344 17.71 -33.26 -13.47
C LEU A 344 17.04 -32.09 -14.21
N TRP A 345 17.76 -31.01 -14.53
CA TRP A 345 17.22 -29.83 -15.20
C TRP A 345 18.02 -29.47 -16.46
N GLY A 346 17.38 -28.71 -17.36
CA GLY A 346 17.96 -28.26 -18.64
C GLY A 346 17.78 -29.26 -19.77
N ASP A 347 18.55 -29.08 -20.85
CA ASP A 347 18.58 -29.98 -22.00
C ASP A 347 19.48 -31.21 -21.73
N VAL A 348 19.20 -31.88 -20.62
CA VAL A 348 19.80 -33.16 -20.24
C VAL A 348 18.78 -34.26 -20.46
N TYR A 349 19.20 -35.34 -21.10
CA TYR A 349 18.35 -36.46 -21.50
C TYR A 349 18.82 -37.74 -20.81
N TYR A 350 17.88 -38.62 -20.48
CA TYR A 350 18.17 -39.90 -19.86
C TYR A 350 17.91 -41.03 -20.84
N ASN A 351 18.95 -41.80 -21.18
CA ASN A 351 18.84 -42.96 -22.03
C ASN A 351 18.69 -44.22 -21.14
N LYS A 352 17.54 -44.90 -21.25
CA LYS A 352 17.18 -46.07 -20.44
C LYS A 352 18.05 -47.29 -20.74
N ASP A 353 18.46 -47.47 -21.99
CA ASP A 353 19.23 -48.62 -22.43
C ASP A 353 20.67 -48.58 -21.90
N THR A 354 21.25 -47.38 -21.87
CA THR A 354 22.63 -47.16 -21.40
C THR A 354 22.71 -46.75 -19.93
N ASN A 355 21.58 -46.43 -19.29
CA ASN A 355 21.50 -45.86 -17.94
C ASN A 355 22.38 -44.61 -17.74
N ARG A 356 22.55 -43.79 -18.79
CA ARG A 356 23.42 -42.61 -18.78
C ARG A 356 22.65 -41.33 -19.11
N PHE A 357 23.14 -40.24 -18.54
CA PHE A 357 22.75 -38.89 -18.94
C PHE A 357 23.51 -38.49 -20.20
N THR A 358 22.80 -37.89 -21.13
CA THR A 358 23.29 -37.47 -22.45
C THR A 358 22.74 -36.08 -22.77
N ASN A 359 23.44 -35.31 -23.61
CA ASN A 359 22.96 -33.99 -24.03
C ASN A 359 22.00 -34.06 -25.24
N ASN A 360 21.91 -35.23 -25.87
CA ASN A 360 21.01 -35.49 -26.99
C ASN A 360 20.21 -36.75 -26.68
N GLY A 361 18.89 -36.69 -26.79
CA GLY A 361 18.02 -37.83 -26.57
C GLY A 361 16.55 -37.49 -26.77
N GLU A 362 15.67 -38.48 -26.56
CA GLU A 362 14.24 -38.31 -26.76
C GLU A 362 13.53 -37.77 -25.51
N THR A 363 13.86 -38.30 -24.33
CA THR A 363 13.20 -37.92 -23.07
C THR A 363 14.14 -37.15 -22.16
N ARG A 364 13.78 -35.91 -21.84
CA ARG A 364 14.51 -35.08 -20.88
C ARG A 364 14.49 -35.70 -19.48
N SER A 365 15.56 -35.51 -18.73
CA SER A 365 15.71 -36.03 -17.37
C SER A 365 14.62 -35.51 -16.44
N PHE A 366 14.29 -34.22 -16.49
CA PHE A 366 13.21 -33.62 -15.69
C PHE A 366 11.85 -34.30 -15.97
N ILE A 367 11.55 -34.55 -17.24
CA ILE A 367 10.29 -35.20 -17.64
C ILE A 367 10.26 -36.62 -17.11
N TYR A 368 11.33 -37.39 -17.34
CA TYR A 368 11.40 -38.80 -16.98
C TYR A 368 11.39 -39.04 -15.46
N PHE A 369 12.21 -38.28 -14.71
CA PHE A 369 12.40 -38.50 -13.27
C PHE A 369 11.44 -37.70 -12.40
N ILE A 370 10.83 -36.60 -12.87
CA ILE A 370 10.00 -35.73 -12.03
C ILE A 370 8.56 -35.69 -12.52
N LEU A 371 8.31 -35.19 -13.75
CA LEU A 371 6.95 -34.98 -14.22
C LEU A 371 6.20 -36.29 -14.46
N GLU A 372 6.78 -37.27 -15.16
CA GLU A 372 6.13 -38.55 -15.41
C GLU A 372 5.68 -39.26 -14.12
N PRO A 373 6.51 -39.38 -13.07
CA PRO A 373 6.07 -39.93 -11.78
C PRO A 373 4.91 -39.15 -11.15
N ILE A 374 4.94 -37.82 -11.15
CA ILE A 374 3.86 -36.99 -10.59
C ILE A 374 2.56 -37.23 -11.37
N TYR A 375 2.61 -37.23 -12.69
CA TYR A 375 1.46 -37.52 -13.56
C TYR A 375 0.92 -38.93 -13.33
N LYS A 376 1.80 -39.92 -13.16
CA LYS A 376 1.41 -41.30 -12.82
C LYS A 376 0.72 -41.37 -11.46
N ILE A 377 1.21 -40.66 -10.43
CA ILE A 377 0.55 -40.61 -9.12
C ILE A 377 -0.88 -40.07 -9.26
N VAL A 378 -1.04 -38.91 -9.91
CA VAL A 378 -2.36 -38.27 -10.10
C VAL A 378 -3.31 -39.19 -10.87
N THR A 379 -2.87 -39.71 -12.02
CA THR A 379 -3.70 -40.58 -12.87
C THR A 379 -4.08 -41.89 -12.19
N GLN A 380 -3.17 -42.53 -11.46
CA GLN A 380 -3.50 -43.77 -10.74
C GLN A 380 -4.51 -43.51 -9.63
N ILE A 381 -4.40 -42.41 -8.89
CA ILE A 381 -5.37 -42.08 -7.82
C ILE A 381 -6.76 -41.78 -8.40
N LEU A 382 -6.83 -41.08 -9.54
CA LEU A 382 -8.12 -40.70 -10.14
C LEU A 382 -8.82 -41.85 -10.90
N THR A 383 -8.07 -42.84 -11.42
CA THR A 383 -8.62 -43.87 -12.31
C THR A 383 -8.76 -45.25 -11.65
N ARG A 384 -7.94 -45.58 -10.64
CA ARG A 384 -7.92 -46.93 -10.06
C ARG A 384 -8.96 -47.09 -8.94
N PRO A 385 -9.43 -48.33 -8.72
CA PRO A 385 -10.27 -48.61 -7.57
C PRO A 385 -9.47 -48.42 -6.26
N PRO A 386 -10.13 -47.94 -5.20
CA PRO A 386 -9.48 -47.59 -3.93
C PRO A 386 -8.84 -48.78 -3.20
N GLU A 387 -9.20 -50.01 -3.56
CA GLU A 387 -8.66 -51.25 -2.96
C GLU A 387 -7.27 -51.61 -3.49
N GLU A 388 -6.95 -51.24 -4.74
CA GLU A 388 -5.65 -51.52 -5.35
C GLU A 388 -4.59 -50.49 -4.96
N LEU A 389 -5.03 -49.27 -4.60
CA LEU A 389 -4.16 -48.14 -4.38
C LEU A 389 -3.12 -48.35 -3.25
N PRO A 390 -3.46 -48.91 -2.07
CA PRO A 390 -2.49 -49.16 -1.00
C PRO A 390 -1.36 -50.09 -1.45
N ASN A 391 -1.68 -51.13 -2.24
CA ASN A 391 -0.69 -52.07 -2.74
C ASN A 391 0.25 -51.42 -3.76
N ILE A 392 -0.29 -50.58 -4.65
CA ILE A 392 0.51 -49.83 -5.64
C ILE A 392 1.44 -48.85 -4.92
N MET A 393 0.92 -48.10 -3.96
CA MET A 393 1.68 -47.08 -3.23
C MET A 393 2.75 -47.71 -2.33
N HIS A 394 2.47 -48.87 -1.72
CA HIS A 394 3.47 -49.61 -0.96
C HIS A 394 4.58 -50.17 -1.87
N LYS A 395 4.24 -50.77 -3.03
CA LYS A 395 5.24 -51.29 -3.98
C LYS A 395 6.09 -50.18 -4.59
N ALA A 396 5.47 -49.04 -4.92
CA ALA A 396 6.17 -47.92 -5.52
C ALA A 396 6.97 -47.15 -4.47
N PHE A 397 6.33 -46.59 -3.46
CA PHE A 397 6.96 -45.60 -2.57
C PHE A 397 7.33 -46.16 -1.19
N LYS A 398 7.03 -47.43 -0.89
CA LYS A 398 7.14 -48.01 0.47
C LYS A 398 6.28 -47.26 1.50
N ILE A 399 5.16 -46.70 1.05
CA ILE A 399 4.22 -45.93 1.89
C ILE A 399 2.96 -46.75 2.13
N SER A 400 2.49 -46.74 3.38
CA SER A 400 1.26 -47.41 3.79
C SER A 400 0.11 -46.40 3.88
N ILE A 401 -0.91 -46.59 3.05
CA ILE A 401 -2.17 -45.81 3.09
C ILE A 401 -3.19 -46.58 3.94
N SER A 402 -3.86 -45.89 4.87
CA SER A 402 -4.90 -46.51 5.69
C SER A 402 -6.16 -46.83 4.86
N LYS A 403 -6.90 -47.87 5.25
CA LYS A 403 -8.14 -48.27 4.55
C LYS A 403 -9.25 -47.21 4.62
N GLU A 404 -9.21 -46.35 5.63
CA GLU A 404 -10.15 -45.22 5.75
C GLU A 404 -9.80 -44.13 4.75
N LEU A 405 -8.51 -43.80 4.63
CA LEU A 405 -8.03 -42.78 3.71
C LEU A 405 -8.23 -43.21 2.25
N SER A 406 -8.08 -44.49 1.92
CA SER A 406 -8.30 -44.97 0.55
C SER A 406 -9.74 -44.81 0.08
N LYS A 407 -10.72 -44.72 1.00
CA LYS A 407 -12.14 -44.48 0.69
C LYS A 407 -12.54 -43.00 0.74
N ALA A 408 -11.59 -42.11 1.05
CA ALA A 408 -11.86 -40.68 1.06
C ALA A 408 -12.10 -40.14 -0.35
N ASP A 409 -12.59 -38.91 -0.43
CA ASP A 409 -12.72 -38.18 -1.68
C ASP A 409 -11.35 -38.12 -2.43
N PRO A 410 -11.32 -38.27 -3.77
CA PRO A 410 -10.07 -38.27 -4.53
C PRO A 410 -9.17 -37.06 -4.27
N GLN A 411 -9.74 -35.87 -4.01
CA GLN A 411 -8.96 -34.68 -3.70
C GLN A 411 -8.26 -34.78 -2.33
N VAL A 412 -8.96 -35.30 -1.32
CA VAL A 412 -8.39 -35.54 0.03
C VAL A 412 -7.32 -36.62 -0.05
N LEU A 413 -7.59 -37.69 -0.77
CA LEU A 413 -6.67 -38.79 -0.99
C LEU A 413 -5.40 -38.33 -1.74
N LEU A 414 -5.53 -37.47 -2.76
CA LEU A 414 -4.39 -36.84 -3.43
C LEU A 414 -3.54 -36.07 -2.42
N LYS A 415 -4.13 -35.15 -1.65
CA LYS A 415 -3.42 -34.32 -0.67
C LYS A 415 -2.63 -35.15 0.33
N GLU A 416 -3.27 -36.13 0.96
CA GLU A 416 -2.60 -36.98 1.95
C GLU A 416 -1.54 -37.90 1.32
N THR A 417 -1.78 -38.41 0.11
CA THR A 417 -0.79 -39.24 -0.59
C THR A 417 0.46 -38.43 -0.95
N PHE A 418 0.27 -37.22 -1.49
CA PHE A 418 1.38 -36.30 -1.79
C PHE A 418 2.15 -35.90 -0.53
N LYS A 419 1.43 -35.59 0.57
CA LYS A 419 2.04 -35.31 1.87
C LYS A 419 2.91 -36.48 2.36
N LEU A 420 2.44 -37.73 2.23
CA LEU A 420 3.22 -38.91 2.63
C LEU A 420 4.44 -39.15 1.74
N ILE A 421 4.35 -38.85 0.43
CA ILE A 421 5.46 -39.06 -0.52
C ILE A 421 6.56 -38.03 -0.36
N PHE A 422 6.20 -36.76 -0.33
CA PHE A 422 7.16 -35.65 -0.30
C PHE A 422 7.61 -35.29 1.12
N GLY A 423 6.83 -35.66 2.13
CA GLY A 423 7.16 -35.45 3.54
C GLY A 423 7.11 -33.98 3.96
N ASP A 424 8.12 -33.57 4.72
CA ASP A 424 8.20 -32.24 5.33
C ASP A 424 8.81 -31.19 4.39
N SER A 425 8.60 -29.91 4.69
CA SER A 425 9.08 -28.73 3.94
C SER A 425 10.60 -28.51 3.92
N SER A 426 11.38 -29.56 4.16
CA SER A 426 12.84 -29.55 4.10
C SER A 426 13.40 -29.05 2.77
N CYS A 427 12.61 -29.19 1.69
CA CYS A 427 12.87 -28.64 0.36
C CYS A 427 13.18 -27.14 0.39
N LEU A 428 12.38 -26.36 1.14
CA LEU A 428 12.47 -24.91 1.15
C LEU A 428 13.63 -24.46 2.03
N VAL A 429 13.79 -25.11 3.19
CA VAL A 429 14.87 -24.79 4.14
C VAL A 429 16.25 -25.03 3.50
N ASP A 430 16.41 -26.04 2.65
CA ASP A 430 17.65 -26.27 1.90
C ASP A 430 18.03 -25.10 1.00
N VAL A 431 17.04 -24.45 0.38
CA VAL A 431 17.25 -23.25 -0.45
C VAL A 431 17.50 -22.01 0.41
N LEU A 432 16.77 -21.87 1.52
CA LEU A 432 16.93 -20.72 2.42
C LEU A 432 18.24 -20.76 3.20
N GLU A 433 18.77 -21.95 3.49
CA GLU A 433 20.05 -22.12 4.20
C GLU A 433 21.22 -21.56 3.40
N THR A 434 21.19 -21.63 2.05
CA THR A 434 22.26 -21.06 1.20
C THR A 434 22.23 -19.54 1.11
N GLN A 435 21.14 -18.92 1.55
CA GLN A 435 20.97 -17.46 1.60
C GLN A 435 21.60 -16.87 2.86
N SER A 436 21.87 -15.57 2.82
CA SER A 436 22.51 -14.82 3.89
C SER A 436 21.68 -14.83 5.18
N PRO A 437 22.33 -15.04 6.34
CA PRO A 437 21.68 -14.91 7.64
C PRO A 437 21.39 -13.44 7.98
N PRO A 438 20.56 -13.16 9.02
CA PRO A 438 20.15 -11.81 9.39
C PRO A 438 21.29 -10.84 9.73
N ASN A 439 22.46 -11.36 10.13
CA ASN A 439 23.65 -10.58 10.49
C ASN A 439 24.55 -10.24 9.30
N GLU A 440 24.20 -10.64 8.07
CA GLU A 440 24.92 -10.29 6.83
C GLU A 440 24.04 -9.43 5.91
N HIS A 441 23.23 -8.55 6.48
CA HIS A 441 22.27 -7.75 5.70
C HIS A 441 22.90 -6.49 5.10
N LEU A 442 22.43 -6.08 3.92
CA LEU A 442 22.98 -4.93 3.17
C LEU A 442 22.21 -3.62 3.40
N LYS A 443 21.48 -3.52 4.51
CA LYS A 443 20.50 -2.44 4.77
C LYS A 443 21.08 -1.21 5.47
N THR A 444 22.39 -1.12 5.59
CA THR A 444 23.08 0.01 6.25
C THR A 444 22.83 1.36 5.56
N GLY A 445 22.58 1.37 4.24
CA GLY A 445 22.25 2.58 3.49
C GLY A 445 20.89 3.21 3.84
N LEU A 446 20.04 2.49 4.57
CA LEU A 446 18.74 2.99 5.04
C LEU A 446 18.85 3.75 6.37
N PHE A 447 19.98 3.64 7.07
CA PHE A 447 20.20 4.27 8.37
C PHE A 447 21.02 5.56 8.21
N THR A 448 20.57 6.67 8.80
CA THR A 448 21.20 7.99 8.62
C THR A 448 22.37 8.25 9.58
N GLY A 449 22.58 7.40 10.59
CA GLY A 449 23.58 7.62 11.63
C GLY A 449 25.04 7.44 11.22
N SER A 450 25.91 7.49 12.23
CA SER A 450 27.37 7.39 12.10
C SER A 450 27.81 6.11 11.38
N ASP A 451 28.98 6.16 10.74
CA ASP A 451 29.54 4.99 10.06
C ASP A 451 29.92 3.85 11.04
N GLU A 452 30.19 4.18 12.30
CA GLU A 452 30.42 3.21 13.38
C GLU A 452 29.17 2.38 13.67
N LEU A 453 28.01 3.03 13.90
CA LEU A 453 26.73 2.32 14.07
C LEU A 453 26.35 1.55 12.82
N LYS A 454 26.63 2.07 11.62
CA LYS A 454 26.40 1.32 10.37
C LYS A 454 27.23 0.04 10.32
N GLN A 455 28.48 0.05 10.81
CA GLN A 455 29.31 -1.16 10.90
C GLN A 455 28.77 -2.13 11.96
N GLU A 456 28.33 -1.64 13.12
CA GLU A 456 27.70 -2.49 14.14
C GLU A 456 26.44 -3.17 13.62
N ILE A 457 25.54 -2.39 12.99
CA ILE A 457 24.34 -2.88 12.30
C ILE A 457 24.74 -3.93 11.26
N SER A 458 25.73 -3.64 10.42
CA SER A 458 26.20 -4.58 9.40
C SER A 458 26.75 -5.89 9.96
N SER A 459 27.32 -5.86 11.16
CA SER A 459 27.88 -7.05 11.83
C SER A 459 26.81 -7.87 12.55
N GLY A 460 25.64 -7.28 12.83
CA GLY A 460 24.55 -7.89 13.59
C GLY A 460 24.98 -8.32 15.01
N SER A 461 25.85 -7.54 15.66
CA SER A 461 26.35 -7.87 16.99
C SER A 461 25.24 -7.81 18.03
N SER A 462 25.04 -8.89 18.79
CA SER A 462 24.04 -8.93 19.88
C SER A 462 24.52 -8.24 21.16
N ASP A 463 25.83 -7.98 21.28
CA ASP A 463 26.48 -7.35 22.43
C ASP A 463 26.75 -5.85 22.20
N GLY A 464 26.45 -5.32 21.00
CA GLY A 464 26.60 -3.91 20.64
C GLY A 464 25.48 -3.02 21.17
N GLU A 465 25.48 -1.75 20.73
CA GLU A 465 24.43 -0.79 21.12
C GLU A 465 23.08 -1.21 20.52
N LEU A 466 22.00 -1.09 21.31
CA LEU A 466 20.66 -1.47 20.86
C LEU A 466 20.20 -0.51 19.76
N VAL A 467 20.04 -1.06 18.55
CA VAL A 467 19.40 -0.37 17.43
C VAL A 467 18.33 -1.29 16.85
N ALA A 468 17.07 -0.87 16.93
CA ALA A 468 15.93 -1.60 16.38
C ALA A 468 15.07 -0.70 15.50
N HIS A 469 14.35 -1.28 14.56
CA HIS A 469 13.43 -0.58 13.67
C HIS A 469 12.01 -1.06 13.90
N ILE A 470 11.11 -0.12 14.18
CA ILE A 470 9.68 -0.36 14.21
C ILE A 470 9.13 -0.12 12.82
N SER A 471 8.54 -1.14 12.21
CA SER A 471 8.08 -1.04 10.82
C SER A 471 6.62 -0.71 10.66
N LYS A 472 5.76 -1.22 11.55
CA LYS A 472 4.31 -0.98 11.54
C LYS A 472 3.69 -1.36 12.88
N MET A 473 2.48 -0.85 13.13
CA MET A 473 1.62 -1.33 14.20
C MET A 473 0.77 -2.51 13.68
N VAL A 474 0.83 -3.65 14.36
CA VAL A 474 0.02 -4.84 14.02
C VAL A 474 -1.34 -4.78 14.71
N GLU A 475 -1.34 -4.26 15.93
CA GLU A 475 -2.51 -3.98 16.76
C GLU A 475 -2.29 -2.64 17.47
N ASN A 476 -3.34 -2.04 18.04
CA ASN A 476 -3.28 -0.70 18.65
C ASN A 476 -2.07 -0.47 19.59
N ASN A 477 -1.62 -1.51 20.30
CA ASN A 477 -0.52 -1.44 21.26
C ASN A 477 0.66 -2.39 20.96
N LEU A 478 0.65 -3.10 19.83
CA LEU A 478 1.72 -4.04 19.45
C LEU A 478 2.38 -3.61 18.15
N ALA A 479 3.66 -3.30 18.24
CA ALA A 479 4.49 -2.90 17.13
C ALA A 479 5.33 -4.07 16.60
N LEU A 480 5.46 -4.18 15.28
CA LEU A 480 6.37 -5.13 14.63
C LEU A 480 7.78 -4.51 14.56
N VAL A 481 8.72 -5.14 15.25
CA VAL A 481 10.08 -4.63 15.45
C VAL A 481 11.11 -5.61 14.94
N ARG A 482 12.12 -5.10 14.24
CA ARG A 482 13.34 -5.84 13.91
C ARG A 482 14.51 -5.28 14.70
N VAL A 483 15.23 -6.16 15.40
CA VAL A 483 16.48 -5.82 16.09
C VAL A 483 17.63 -5.92 15.11
N PHE A 484 18.37 -4.84 14.87
CA PHE A 484 19.51 -4.80 13.96
C PHE A 484 20.84 -4.96 14.71
N SER A 485 20.98 -4.30 15.86
CA SER A 485 22.14 -4.40 16.75
C SER A 485 21.67 -4.47 18.21
N GLY A 486 22.49 -5.08 19.05
CA GLY A 486 22.23 -5.27 20.47
C GLY A 486 21.16 -6.33 20.77
N THR A 487 20.62 -6.28 21.99
CA THR A 487 19.60 -7.22 22.46
C THR A 487 18.50 -6.45 23.18
N LEU A 488 17.24 -6.64 22.78
CA LEU A 488 16.07 -6.04 23.44
C LEU A 488 15.55 -6.96 24.54
N ARG A 489 15.48 -6.51 25.80
CA ARG A 489 15.05 -7.34 26.95
C ARG A 489 13.86 -6.72 27.67
N ILE A 490 13.08 -7.57 28.34
CA ILE A 490 12.03 -7.09 29.25
C ILE A 490 12.68 -6.38 30.44
N GLY A 491 12.20 -5.18 30.74
CA GLY A 491 12.71 -4.30 31.79
C GLY A 491 13.67 -3.22 31.29
N ASP A 492 14.15 -3.30 30.05
CA ASP A 492 15.03 -2.28 29.48
C ASP A 492 14.28 -0.95 29.31
N LYS A 493 15.00 0.15 29.56
CA LYS A 493 14.56 1.49 29.18
C LYS A 493 15.04 1.77 27.77
N ILE A 494 14.10 2.05 26.88
CA ILE A 494 14.37 2.29 25.46
C ILE A 494 13.81 3.65 25.05
N LYS A 495 14.48 4.32 24.12
CA LYS A 495 14.04 5.56 23.50
C LYS A 495 13.56 5.26 22.08
N ILE A 496 12.33 5.67 21.76
CA ILE A 496 11.69 5.49 20.46
C ILE A 496 11.70 6.84 19.76
N LEU A 497 12.23 6.88 18.53
CA LEU A 497 12.33 8.06 17.67
C LEU A 497 11.33 7.91 16.53
N GLY A 498 10.52 8.94 16.27
CA GLY A 498 9.61 8.99 15.13
C GLY A 498 10.32 9.32 13.81
N GLU A 499 9.54 9.40 12.72
CA GLU A 499 10.05 9.70 11.37
C GLU A 499 10.47 11.16 11.19
N SER A 500 9.91 12.07 12.01
CA SER A 500 10.20 13.51 11.94
C SER A 500 11.25 13.94 12.96
N PHE A 501 11.90 12.99 13.64
CA PHE A 501 12.89 13.28 14.65
C PHE A 501 14.12 13.98 14.05
N ASN A 502 14.37 15.20 14.52
CA ASN A 502 15.62 15.94 14.40
C ASN A 502 16.18 16.23 15.81
N GLU A 503 17.47 16.59 15.94
CA GLU A 503 18.07 16.86 17.27
C GLU A 503 17.38 17.99 18.05
N ASP A 504 16.65 18.88 17.35
CA ASP A 504 15.88 19.99 17.92
C ASP A 504 14.40 19.64 18.20
N ASP A 505 13.89 18.48 17.74
CA ASP A 505 12.47 18.10 17.79
C ASP A 505 12.11 17.18 18.98
N GLU A 506 10.87 17.28 19.46
CA GLU A 506 10.32 16.48 20.57
C GLU A 506 9.78 15.09 20.13
N ASP A 507 10.02 14.63 18.90
CA ASP A 507 9.47 13.37 18.35
C ASP A 507 10.21 12.11 18.88
N ALA A 508 10.32 12.02 20.21
CA ALA A 508 10.92 10.90 20.92
C ALA A 508 10.19 10.54 22.23
N GLU A 509 9.96 9.25 22.46
CA GLU A 509 9.32 8.72 23.68
C GLU A 509 10.23 7.69 24.37
N THR A 510 10.48 7.82 25.67
CA THR A 510 11.17 6.79 26.46
C THR A 510 10.16 5.87 27.13
N ILE A 511 10.25 4.56 26.86
CA ILE A 511 9.39 3.54 27.47
C ILE A 511 10.20 2.43 28.15
N VAL A 512 9.57 1.74 29.10
CA VAL A 512 10.12 0.51 29.69
C VAL A 512 9.49 -0.70 29.00
N VAL A 513 10.31 -1.62 28.52
CA VAL A 513 9.84 -2.83 27.83
C VAL A 513 9.11 -3.74 28.82
N LYS A 514 7.78 -3.84 28.70
CA LYS A 514 6.96 -4.72 29.55
C LYS A 514 6.59 -6.03 28.88
N GLN A 515 6.45 -6.02 27.56
CA GLN A 515 5.88 -7.12 26.78
C GLN A 515 6.69 -7.31 25.50
N LEU A 516 7.17 -8.54 25.29
CA LEU A 516 7.94 -8.93 24.13
C LEU A 516 7.47 -10.32 23.67
N TYR A 517 7.11 -10.45 22.39
CA TYR A 517 6.60 -11.69 21.84
C TYR A 517 7.25 -12.07 20.51
N LEU A 518 7.40 -13.37 20.27
CA LEU A 518 7.63 -13.91 18.94
C LEU A 518 6.26 -14.09 18.23
N PRO A 519 6.11 -13.63 16.98
CA PRO A 519 4.84 -13.72 16.27
C PRO A 519 4.54 -15.16 15.83
N GLY A 520 3.35 -15.67 16.15
CA GLY A 520 2.88 -17.01 15.76
C GLY A 520 1.65 -16.99 14.84
N GLY A 521 1.39 -15.87 14.15
CA GLY A 521 0.15 -15.66 13.40
C GLY A 521 -1.05 -15.42 14.33
N ARG A 522 -1.71 -16.51 14.75
CA ARG A 522 -2.89 -16.48 15.64
C ARG A 522 -2.57 -16.47 17.13
N TYR A 523 -1.32 -16.76 17.51
CA TYR A 523 -0.87 -16.77 18.90
C TYR A 523 0.45 -16.01 19.05
N LYS A 524 0.77 -15.63 20.28
CA LYS A 524 1.95 -14.83 20.64
C LYS A 524 2.81 -15.64 21.61
N ILE A 525 4.10 -15.87 21.30
CA ILE A 525 5.01 -16.61 22.20
C ILE A 525 5.78 -15.61 23.06
N PRO A 526 5.64 -15.59 24.39
CA PRO A 526 6.38 -14.64 25.23
C PRO A 526 7.88 -14.90 25.18
N LEU A 527 8.67 -13.83 25.02
CA LEU A 527 10.13 -13.84 25.04
C LEU A 527 10.67 -13.03 26.21
N LYS A 528 11.84 -13.42 26.74
CA LYS A 528 12.55 -12.62 27.75
C LYS A 528 13.52 -11.61 27.15
N ALA A 529 14.12 -11.98 26.02
CA ALA A 529 15.10 -11.20 25.29
C ALA A 529 15.01 -11.54 23.80
N ALA A 530 15.33 -10.58 22.93
CA ALA A 530 15.40 -10.71 21.49
C ALA A 530 16.76 -10.17 20.99
N PRO A 531 17.68 -11.06 20.55
CA PRO A 531 18.99 -10.64 20.03
C PRO A 531 18.86 -10.05 18.62
N ALA A 532 19.96 -9.44 18.14
CA ALA A 532 20.09 -8.94 16.78
C ALA A 532 19.69 -9.99 15.73
N GLY A 533 18.97 -9.55 14.71
CA GLY A 533 18.39 -10.39 13.66
C GLY A 533 16.97 -10.88 13.93
N SER A 534 16.45 -10.73 15.15
CA SER A 534 15.11 -11.18 15.53
C SER A 534 14.01 -10.21 15.04
N ILE A 535 12.88 -10.77 14.59
CA ILE A 535 11.63 -10.04 14.32
C ILE A 535 10.64 -10.39 15.44
N VAL A 536 10.17 -9.36 16.16
CA VAL A 536 9.39 -9.50 17.40
C VAL A 536 8.24 -8.51 17.46
N LEU A 537 7.27 -8.80 18.32
CA LEU A 537 6.20 -7.88 18.67
C LEU A 537 6.51 -7.21 20.01
N LEU A 538 6.56 -5.88 20.01
CA LEU A 538 6.81 -5.05 21.18
C LEU A 538 5.51 -4.40 21.66
N GLY A 539 5.17 -4.59 22.93
CA GLY A 539 3.99 -4.00 23.54
C GLY A 539 4.26 -2.65 24.22
N GLY A 540 3.30 -1.73 24.13
CA GLY A 540 3.32 -0.45 24.85
C GLY A 540 3.88 0.73 24.06
N VAL A 541 3.97 0.61 22.73
CA VAL A 541 4.41 1.67 21.83
C VAL A 541 3.22 2.55 21.44
N SER A 542 3.32 3.87 21.62
CA SER A 542 2.19 4.79 21.40
C SER A 542 2.49 5.97 20.46
N ILE A 543 3.71 6.52 20.49
CA ILE A 543 4.07 7.75 19.75
C ILE A 543 4.04 7.59 18.22
N ILE A 544 4.46 6.44 17.69
CA ILE A 544 4.66 6.29 16.25
C ILE A 544 3.36 6.30 15.44
N SER A 545 3.39 7.05 14.35
CA SER A 545 2.34 7.09 13.34
C SER A 545 2.50 5.96 12.31
N LYS A 546 3.70 5.75 11.76
CA LYS A 546 3.97 4.74 10.71
C LYS A 546 5.17 3.86 11.07
N SER A 547 6.38 4.40 11.02
CA SER A 547 7.62 3.73 11.42
C SER A 547 8.38 4.50 12.50
N GLY A 548 9.44 3.90 13.03
CA GLY A 548 10.30 4.54 14.02
C GLY A 548 11.55 3.75 14.32
N THR A 549 12.47 4.36 15.05
CA THR A 549 13.75 3.76 15.44
C THR A 549 13.86 3.64 16.95
N ILE A 550 14.40 2.53 17.46
CA ILE A 550 14.57 2.26 18.89
C ILE A 550 16.06 2.29 19.21
N PHE A 551 16.40 3.04 20.27
CA PHE A 551 17.70 3.05 20.92
C PHE A 551 17.59 2.65 22.39
N SER A 552 18.74 2.35 22.99
CA SER A 552 18.88 2.37 24.45
C SER A 552 18.70 3.80 24.98
N ASP A 553 18.11 3.95 26.17
CA ASP A 553 17.96 5.27 26.83
C ASP A 553 19.32 5.94 27.11
N SER A 554 20.33 5.13 27.45
CA SER A 554 21.73 5.55 27.66
C SER A 554 22.57 5.37 26.40
N ALA A 555 22.08 5.83 25.24
CA ALA A 555 22.81 5.77 23.98
C ALA A 555 24.16 6.50 24.10
N SER A 556 25.24 5.86 23.63
CA SER A 556 26.59 6.44 23.70
C SER A 556 26.91 7.30 22.48
N GLN A 557 26.19 7.03 21.39
CA GLN A 557 26.35 7.64 20.08
C GLN A 557 25.20 8.63 19.77
N PRO A 558 25.39 9.57 18.83
CA PRO A 558 24.32 10.45 18.39
C PRO A 558 23.14 9.65 17.83
N LEU A 559 21.94 10.05 18.22
CA LEU A 559 20.70 9.40 17.81
C LEU A 559 20.44 9.69 16.33
N ALA A 560 20.03 8.66 15.60
CA ALA A 560 19.72 8.77 14.17
C ALA A 560 18.58 7.83 13.81
N ILE A 561 17.93 8.09 12.68
CA ILE A 561 16.75 7.35 12.26
C ILE A 561 17.01 6.47 11.04
N PHE A 562 16.23 5.41 10.92
CA PHE A 562 16.03 4.79 9.62
C PHE A 562 15.17 5.70 8.75
N LYS A 563 15.54 5.86 7.47
CA LYS A 563 14.75 6.61 6.48
C LYS A 563 13.31 6.09 6.42
N PRO A 564 12.28 6.91 6.14
CA PRO A 564 10.92 6.41 5.96
C PRO A 564 10.82 5.28 4.91
N VAL A 565 9.75 4.48 4.98
CA VAL A 565 9.50 3.41 4.00
C VAL A 565 9.10 4.04 2.67
N ASP A 566 9.82 3.68 1.61
CA ASP A 566 9.41 4.01 0.25
C ASP A 566 8.32 3.02 -0.18
N TYR A 567 7.10 3.51 -0.37
CA TYR A 567 5.96 2.68 -0.71
C TYR A 567 5.84 2.55 -2.23
N LEU A 568 5.69 1.32 -2.73
CA LEU A 568 5.57 1.06 -4.17
C LEU A 568 4.36 1.71 -4.86
N ASN A 569 3.33 2.07 -4.10
CA ASN A 569 2.13 2.73 -4.62
C ASN A 569 2.04 4.14 -4.07
N GLN A 570 1.75 5.09 -4.96
CA GLN A 570 1.34 6.43 -4.57
C GLN A 570 -0.16 6.44 -4.22
N SER A 571 -0.51 7.10 -3.12
CA SER A 571 -1.91 7.28 -2.70
C SER A 571 -2.56 8.43 -3.46
N VAL A 572 -3.26 8.09 -4.55
CA VAL A 572 -3.90 9.03 -5.49
C VAL A 572 -5.42 9.02 -5.44
N PHE A 573 -6.01 8.00 -4.83
CA PHE A 573 -7.46 7.86 -4.67
C PHE A 573 -7.89 8.62 -3.41
N LYS A 574 -8.86 9.53 -3.52
CA LYS A 574 -9.18 10.52 -2.48
C LYS A 574 -10.66 10.44 -2.08
N LEU A 575 -10.93 10.37 -0.79
CA LEU A 575 -12.27 10.36 -0.20
C LEU A 575 -12.40 11.41 0.90
N PHE A 576 -13.54 12.10 0.95
CA PHE A 576 -13.91 12.98 2.05
C PHE A 576 -14.83 12.24 3.00
N ILE A 577 -14.62 12.47 4.29
CA ILE A 577 -15.37 11.80 5.36
C ILE A 577 -15.81 12.79 6.43
N GLU A 578 -17.02 12.56 6.92
CA GLU A 578 -17.60 13.33 8.02
C GLU A 578 -18.41 12.40 8.93
N PRO A 579 -18.44 12.66 10.25
CA PRO A 579 -19.33 11.90 11.12
C PRO A 579 -20.78 12.24 10.76
N HIS A 580 -21.66 11.25 10.76
CA HIS A 580 -23.09 11.51 10.51
C HIS A 580 -23.67 12.46 11.57
N VAL A 581 -23.19 12.34 12.81
CA VAL A 581 -23.52 13.21 13.94
C VAL A 581 -22.29 14.05 14.29
N PRO A 582 -22.33 15.40 14.15
CA PRO A 582 -21.16 16.26 14.37
C PRO A 582 -20.56 16.17 15.78
N THR A 583 -21.34 15.85 16.81
CA THR A 583 -20.84 15.69 18.19
C THR A 583 -19.92 14.49 18.35
N GLU A 584 -19.92 13.54 17.42
CA GLU A 584 -19.07 12.35 17.44
C GLU A 584 -17.71 12.54 16.74
N LEU A 585 -17.40 13.76 16.30
CA LEU A 585 -16.11 14.11 15.68
C LEU A 585 -14.89 13.62 16.50
N PRO A 586 -14.84 13.71 17.84
CA PRO A 586 -13.71 13.18 18.61
C PRO A 586 -13.50 11.67 18.44
N LYS A 587 -14.57 10.88 18.28
CA LYS A 587 -14.49 9.44 18.03
C LYS A 587 -13.94 9.16 16.63
N LEU A 588 -14.37 9.94 15.64
CA LEU A 588 -13.83 9.86 14.28
C LEU A 588 -12.32 10.16 14.28
N LEU A 589 -11.88 11.22 14.95
CA LEU A 589 -10.47 11.59 15.04
C LEU A 589 -9.62 10.50 15.72
N ASP A 590 -10.12 9.89 16.80
CA ASP A 590 -9.44 8.76 17.45
C ASP A 590 -9.38 7.53 16.53
N GLY A 591 -10.45 7.24 15.80
CA GLY A 591 -10.50 6.19 14.78
C GLY A 591 -9.50 6.43 13.65
N LEU A 592 -9.42 7.66 13.13
CA LEU A 592 -8.49 8.04 12.06
C LEU A 592 -7.03 7.92 12.51
N ARG A 593 -6.71 8.31 13.75
CA ARG A 593 -5.36 8.12 14.31
C ARG A 593 -4.98 6.65 14.40
N LYS A 594 -5.90 5.77 14.78
CA LYS A 594 -5.66 4.31 14.83
C LYS A 594 -5.51 3.71 13.43
N ILE A 595 -6.32 4.16 12.48
CA ILE A 595 -6.26 3.71 11.09
C ILE A 595 -4.94 4.12 10.43
N ASN A 596 -4.46 5.36 10.66
CA ASN A 596 -3.17 5.82 10.14
C ASN A 596 -2.01 4.92 10.56
N LYS A 597 -2.10 4.32 11.75
CA LYS A 597 -1.11 3.36 12.28
C LYS A 597 -1.20 1.97 11.65
N SER A 598 -2.40 1.56 11.23
CA SER A 598 -2.65 0.24 10.66
C SER A 598 -2.43 0.22 9.14
N TYR A 599 -2.79 1.29 8.44
CA TYR A 599 -2.69 1.45 6.98
C TYR A 599 -1.58 2.44 6.65
N CYS A 600 -0.33 1.97 6.64
CA CYS A 600 0.84 2.84 6.51
C CYS A 600 0.92 3.56 5.15
N GLY A 601 0.36 2.99 4.08
CA GLY A 601 0.24 3.65 2.78
C GLY A 601 -0.81 4.76 2.72
N ALA A 602 -1.75 4.82 3.67
CA ALA A 602 -2.76 5.87 3.70
C ALA A 602 -2.16 7.23 4.07
N GLU A 603 -2.70 8.31 3.51
CA GLU A 603 -2.47 9.66 4.01
C GLU A 603 -3.79 10.24 4.49
N ILE A 604 -3.81 10.80 5.70
CA ILE A 604 -5.00 11.45 6.25
C ILE A 604 -4.65 12.92 6.47
N LYS A 605 -5.46 13.82 5.89
CA LYS A 605 -5.28 15.26 5.98
C LYS A 605 -6.58 15.94 6.36
N VAL A 606 -6.47 17.12 6.95
CA VAL A 606 -7.60 18.02 7.17
C VAL A 606 -7.41 19.17 6.20
N GLU A 607 -8.40 19.42 5.35
CA GLU A 607 -8.37 20.56 4.44
C GLU A 607 -8.80 21.84 5.16
N GLU A 608 -8.55 23.01 4.55
CA GLU A 608 -8.92 24.31 5.13
C GLU A 608 -10.43 24.47 5.33
N SER A 609 -11.24 23.73 4.56
CA SER A 609 -12.69 23.61 4.74
C SER A 609 -13.10 22.98 6.08
N GLY A 610 -12.16 22.30 6.76
CA GLY A 610 -12.42 21.49 7.94
C GLY A 610 -12.82 20.05 7.62
N GLU A 611 -12.93 19.70 6.33
CA GLU A 611 -13.24 18.34 5.89
C GLU A 611 -12.04 17.41 6.09
N HIS A 612 -12.32 16.18 6.53
CA HIS A 612 -11.32 15.14 6.68
C HIS A 612 -11.17 14.36 5.37
N VAL A 613 -9.94 14.27 4.88
CA VAL A 613 -9.61 13.63 3.61
C VAL A 613 -8.70 12.43 3.85
N ILE A 614 -9.05 11.31 3.23
CA ILE A 614 -8.24 10.09 3.19
C ILE A 614 -7.75 9.85 1.77
N PHE A 615 -6.46 9.63 1.62
CA PHE A 615 -5.83 9.17 0.39
C PHE A 615 -5.45 7.69 0.52
N GLY A 616 -5.72 6.91 -0.53
CA GLY A 616 -5.34 5.50 -0.64
C GLY A 616 -4.90 5.13 -2.05
N SER A 617 -4.47 3.88 -2.19
CA SER A 617 -3.91 3.35 -3.43
C SER A 617 -4.96 2.99 -4.48
N GLY A 618 -6.15 2.55 -4.05
CA GLY A 618 -7.22 2.07 -4.92
C GLY A 618 -8.54 1.80 -4.17
N GLU A 619 -9.53 1.29 -4.89
CA GLU A 619 -10.90 1.09 -4.40
C GLU A 619 -10.96 0.05 -3.27
N LEU A 620 -10.31 -1.11 -3.45
CA LEU A 620 -10.29 -2.18 -2.45
C LEU A 620 -9.55 -1.75 -1.17
N TYR A 621 -8.49 -0.95 -1.33
CA TYR A 621 -7.78 -0.35 -0.20
C TYR A 621 -8.71 0.50 0.67
N MET A 622 -9.41 1.43 0.02
CA MET A 622 -10.26 2.39 0.71
C MET A 622 -11.47 1.75 1.33
N ASP A 623 -12.07 0.78 0.65
CA ASP A 623 -13.19 0.01 1.18
C ASP A 623 -12.78 -0.78 2.44
N SER A 624 -11.61 -1.42 2.42
CA SER A 624 -11.07 -2.13 3.59
C SER A 624 -10.77 -1.19 4.75
N LEU A 625 -10.16 -0.03 4.45
CA LEU A 625 -9.87 1.01 5.42
C LEU A 625 -11.14 1.57 6.06
N MET A 626 -12.18 1.85 5.26
CA MET A 626 -13.45 2.39 5.73
C MET A 626 -14.23 1.37 6.58
N PHE A 627 -14.17 0.09 6.24
CA PHE A 627 -14.73 -0.98 7.07
C PHE A 627 -14.07 -0.99 8.45
N ASP A 628 -12.73 -0.97 8.50
CA ASP A 628 -12.01 -0.94 9.77
C ASP A 628 -12.27 0.37 10.55
N LEU A 629 -12.33 1.51 9.88
CA LEU A 629 -12.61 2.81 10.50
C LEU A 629 -13.98 2.83 11.18
N ARG A 630 -15.02 2.33 10.49
CA ARG A 630 -16.39 2.22 11.02
C ARG A 630 -16.43 1.30 12.25
N ASN A 631 -15.72 0.17 12.20
CA ASN A 631 -15.68 -0.77 13.32
C ASN A 631 -14.90 -0.24 14.54
N ILE A 632 -13.78 0.45 14.30
CA ILE A 632 -12.91 1.00 15.35
C ILE A 632 -13.54 2.23 16.02
N ALA A 633 -14.12 3.14 15.22
CA ALA A 633 -14.75 4.36 15.73
C ALA A 633 -16.16 4.09 16.29
N ASP A 634 -16.83 3.03 15.83
CA ASP A 634 -18.18 2.62 16.22
C ASP A 634 -19.22 3.73 15.99
N ILE A 635 -19.12 4.39 14.82
CA ILE A 635 -19.98 5.50 14.41
C ILE A 635 -20.38 5.36 12.94
N ASN A 636 -21.48 6.02 12.59
CA ASN A 636 -21.88 6.17 11.19
C ASN A 636 -21.09 7.31 10.55
N ILE A 637 -20.44 7.01 9.42
CA ILE A 637 -19.57 7.95 8.70
C ILE A 637 -20.19 8.22 7.32
N LYS A 638 -20.44 9.49 7.02
CA LYS A 638 -20.79 9.97 5.68
C LYS A 638 -19.53 10.01 4.83
N VAL A 639 -19.62 9.47 3.62
CA VAL A 639 -18.50 9.36 2.68
C VAL A 639 -18.91 10.03 1.38
N SER A 640 -18.05 10.87 0.82
CA SER A 640 -18.29 11.50 -0.47
C SER A 640 -18.05 10.53 -1.63
N ASP A 641 -18.47 10.92 -2.83
CA ASP A 641 -17.99 10.27 -4.04
C ASP A 641 -16.45 10.32 -4.11
N PRO A 642 -15.81 9.22 -4.53
CA PRO A 642 -14.37 9.18 -4.71
C PRO A 642 -13.92 10.15 -5.79
N ILE A 643 -12.83 10.85 -5.49
CA ILE A 643 -12.13 11.70 -6.45
C ILE A 643 -10.66 11.29 -6.49
N THR A 644 -9.87 12.04 -7.26
CA THR A 644 -8.43 11.82 -7.35
C THR A 644 -7.65 13.05 -6.90
N LYS A 645 -6.41 12.83 -6.48
CA LYS A 645 -5.43 13.87 -6.26
C LYS A 645 -4.97 14.39 -7.62
N PHE A 646 -5.03 15.70 -7.83
CA PHE A 646 -4.48 16.32 -9.04
C PHE A 646 -3.06 16.82 -8.78
N ALA A 647 -2.39 17.23 -9.83
CA ALA A 647 -1.15 17.99 -9.74
C ALA A 647 -1.17 19.16 -10.74
N GLU A 648 -0.32 20.15 -10.53
CA GLU A 648 -0.21 21.31 -11.41
C GLU A 648 1.10 21.27 -12.18
N THR A 649 1.12 21.69 -13.43
CA THR A 649 2.33 21.70 -14.27
C THR A 649 2.33 22.88 -15.24
N VAL A 650 3.41 23.05 -15.99
CA VAL A 650 3.54 24.02 -17.08
C VAL A 650 3.93 23.31 -18.37
N VAL A 651 3.44 23.80 -19.51
CA VAL A 651 3.79 23.24 -20.83
C VAL A 651 4.84 24.08 -21.54
N ASP A 652 4.77 25.41 -21.41
CA ASP A 652 5.70 26.35 -22.03
C ASP A 652 6.42 27.19 -20.97
N GLN A 653 7.52 27.82 -21.38
CA GLN A 653 8.27 28.76 -20.56
C GLN A 653 7.45 30.03 -20.29
N SER A 654 7.71 30.67 -19.13
CA SER A 654 7.15 31.98 -18.80
C SER A 654 7.40 33.01 -19.91
N PHE A 655 6.34 33.68 -20.39
CA PHE A 655 6.46 34.67 -21.47
C PHE A 655 7.02 36.03 -21.02
N THR A 656 6.99 36.32 -19.71
CA THR A 656 7.52 37.56 -19.15
C THR A 656 8.21 37.33 -17.80
N LYS A 657 9.22 38.15 -17.51
CA LYS A 657 9.93 38.16 -16.24
C LYS A 657 9.24 39.13 -15.30
N VAL A 658 8.76 38.65 -14.16
CA VAL A 658 8.03 39.46 -13.18
C VAL A 658 8.88 39.66 -11.93
N PRO A 659 9.31 40.89 -11.61
CA PRO A 659 10.00 41.18 -10.35
C PRO A 659 8.99 41.25 -9.21
N ILE A 660 9.18 40.43 -8.17
CA ILE A 660 8.32 40.42 -6.97
C ILE A 660 9.07 41.02 -5.79
N LYS A 661 8.48 42.05 -5.18
CA LYS A 661 9.03 42.75 -4.00
C LYS A 661 8.54 42.14 -2.69
N SER A 662 9.37 42.17 -1.66
CA SER A 662 8.98 41.85 -0.28
C SER A 662 7.97 42.87 0.27
N GLN A 663 7.25 42.55 1.35
CA GLN A 663 6.23 43.44 1.94
C GLN A 663 6.77 44.81 2.38
N ASN A 664 8.05 44.88 2.74
CA ASN A 664 8.74 46.13 3.08
C ASN A 664 9.34 46.86 1.86
N GLY A 665 9.19 46.32 0.64
CA GLY A 665 9.73 46.87 -0.60
C GLY A 665 11.26 46.82 -0.73
N ALA A 666 11.97 46.27 0.25
CA ALA A 666 13.43 46.34 0.35
C ALA A 666 14.16 45.21 -0.40
N ASN A 667 13.48 44.10 -0.70
CA ASN A 667 14.04 42.96 -1.43
C ASN A 667 13.18 42.68 -2.67
N THR A 668 13.82 42.23 -3.74
CA THR A 668 13.17 41.85 -5.00
C THR A 668 13.75 40.54 -5.51
N ILE A 669 12.89 39.64 -6.00
CA ILE A 669 13.33 38.41 -6.68
C ILE A 669 12.52 38.20 -7.96
N THR A 670 13.19 37.73 -9.00
CA THR A 670 12.58 37.39 -10.30
C THR A 670 12.88 35.93 -10.61
N ILE A 671 11.81 35.13 -10.70
CA ILE A 671 11.87 33.69 -11.01
C ILE A 671 11.10 33.46 -12.31
N ILE A 672 11.64 32.61 -13.18
CA ILE A 672 10.91 32.06 -14.34
C ILE A 672 10.68 30.57 -14.16
N CYS A 673 9.65 30.05 -14.81
CA CYS A 673 9.32 28.64 -14.86
C CYS A 673 9.42 28.12 -16.30
N GLU A 674 9.94 26.92 -16.46
CA GLU A 674 9.95 26.17 -17.72
C GLU A 674 9.63 24.69 -17.42
N PRO A 675 9.11 23.92 -18.40
CA PRO A 675 8.83 22.50 -18.20
C PRO A 675 10.12 21.72 -17.92
N LEU A 676 10.04 20.77 -16.98
CA LEU A 676 11.09 19.79 -16.71
C LEU A 676 10.93 18.59 -17.64
N GLU A 677 12.03 17.92 -17.98
CA GLU A 677 11.98 16.68 -18.76
C GLU A 677 11.20 15.59 -18.00
N THR A 678 10.21 14.97 -18.64
CA THR A 678 9.32 13.98 -18.00
C THR A 678 10.07 12.77 -17.47
N GLU A 679 11.10 12.32 -18.19
CA GLU A 679 11.94 11.19 -17.75
C GLU A 679 12.68 11.49 -16.44
N LEU A 680 13.16 12.72 -16.27
CA LEU A 680 13.85 13.14 -15.05
C LEU A 680 12.88 13.18 -13.87
N ALA A 681 11.68 13.72 -14.07
CA ALA A 681 10.66 13.72 -13.03
C ALA A 681 10.28 12.30 -12.59
N CYS A 682 10.01 11.39 -13.53
CA CYS A 682 9.70 10.00 -13.22
C CYS A 682 10.84 9.28 -12.48
N ASP A 683 12.09 9.53 -12.86
CA ASP A 683 13.24 8.90 -12.20
C ASP A 683 13.54 9.49 -10.80
N LEU A 684 13.14 10.74 -10.55
CA LEU A 684 13.16 11.35 -9.21
C LEU A 684 12.08 10.71 -8.31
N ASP A 685 10.83 10.58 -8.78
CA ASP A 685 9.77 9.93 -7.98
C ASP A 685 10.09 8.45 -7.71
N ALA A 686 10.68 7.76 -8.68
CA ALA A 686 11.06 6.35 -8.54
C ALA A 686 12.30 6.14 -7.66
N GLY A 687 12.88 7.19 -7.08
CA GLY A 687 14.05 7.10 -6.19
C GLY A 687 15.32 6.57 -6.87
N LYS A 688 15.38 6.58 -8.21
CA LYS A 688 16.54 6.06 -8.96
C LYS A 688 17.74 6.99 -8.90
N LEU A 689 17.52 8.25 -8.56
CA LEU A 689 18.55 9.28 -8.44
C LEU A 689 18.81 9.58 -6.97
N SER A 690 20.08 9.49 -6.56
CA SER A 690 20.55 9.99 -5.26
C SER A 690 21.18 11.38 -5.42
N ILE A 691 21.09 12.21 -4.38
CA ILE A 691 21.76 13.52 -4.31
C ILE A 691 23.26 13.31 -4.01
N ASP A 692 23.95 12.59 -4.88
CA ASP A 692 25.38 12.32 -4.76
C ASP A 692 26.19 13.11 -5.79
N SER A 693 27.51 13.10 -5.66
CA SER A 693 28.45 13.68 -6.64
C SER A 693 28.21 13.19 -8.08
N GLN A 694 27.57 12.03 -8.26
CA GLN A 694 27.20 11.46 -9.54
C GLN A 694 25.96 12.11 -10.19
N LEU A 695 25.07 12.75 -9.41
CA LEU A 695 23.86 13.39 -9.94
C LEU A 695 24.18 14.40 -11.04
N LYS A 696 25.19 15.25 -10.80
CA LYS A 696 25.63 16.27 -11.76
C LYS A 696 26.18 15.65 -13.05
N LYS A 697 26.71 14.43 -13.00
CA LYS A 697 27.15 13.69 -14.19
C LYS A 697 25.93 13.15 -14.93
N SER A 698 25.00 12.53 -14.22
CA SER A 698 23.76 11.97 -14.78
C SER A 698 22.89 13.03 -15.45
N LEU A 699 22.74 14.22 -14.85
CA LEU A 699 22.04 15.37 -15.45
C LEU A 699 22.61 15.76 -16.82
N ARG A 700 23.94 15.74 -16.97
CA ARG A 700 24.61 16.07 -18.23
C ARG A 700 24.51 14.94 -19.26
N THR A 701 24.75 13.70 -18.85
CA THR A 701 24.88 12.57 -19.80
C THR A 701 23.54 12.00 -20.24
N ARG A 702 22.56 11.93 -19.34
CA ARG A 702 21.28 11.26 -19.58
C ARG A 702 20.17 12.23 -19.95
N TYR A 703 20.14 13.39 -19.31
CA TYR A 703 19.06 14.37 -19.46
C TYR A 703 19.48 15.60 -20.28
N GLY A 704 20.72 15.64 -20.78
CA GLY A 704 21.19 16.69 -21.69
C GLY A 704 21.35 18.07 -21.06
N TRP A 705 21.46 18.18 -19.73
CA TRP A 705 21.66 19.47 -19.08
C TRP A 705 23.05 20.04 -19.36
N ASP A 706 23.13 21.36 -19.50
CA ASP A 706 24.40 22.08 -19.62
C ASP A 706 25.21 22.00 -18.32
N SER A 707 26.54 22.11 -18.43
CA SER A 707 27.41 22.04 -17.25
C SER A 707 27.22 23.20 -16.28
N LEU A 708 26.70 24.35 -16.73
CA LEU A 708 26.38 25.48 -15.87
C LEU A 708 25.09 25.20 -15.10
N ALA A 709 24.01 24.82 -15.79
CA ALA A 709 22.73 24.44 -15.19
C ALA A 709 22.86 23.28 -14.18
N ALA A 710 23.64 22.24 -14.51
CA ALA A 710 23.86 21.11 -13.59
C ALA A 710 24.67 21.50 -12.35
N ARG A 711 25.46 22.59 -12.39
CA ARG A 711 26.20 23.10 -11.23
C ARG A 711 25.37 24.05 -10.39
N SER A 712 24.45 24.79 -11.01
CA SER A 712 23.60 25.76 -10.36
C SER A 712 22.29 25.21 -9.79
N LEU A 713 22.06 23.89 -9.90
CA LEU A 713 20.97 23.21 -9.20
C LEU A 713 21.13 23.40 -7.68
N TRP A 714 20.12 24.01 -7.05
CA TRP A 714 20.10 24.27 -5.62
C TRP A 714 19.37 23.19 -4.83
N SER A 715 18.18 22.83 -5.26
CA SER A 715 17.33 21.84 -4.60
C SER A 715 16.29 21.28 -5.57
N PHE A 716 15.73 20.13 -5.20
CA PHE A 716 14.44 19.68 -5.74
C PHE A 716 13.30 20.10 -4.80
N GLY A 717 12.06 20.00 -5.26
CA GLY A 717 10.87 20.27 -4.45
C GLY A 717 9.62 19.55 -4.97
N PRO A 718 8.55 19.41 -4.16
CA PRO A 718 8.35 19.99 -2.83
C PRO A 718 9.16 19.36 -1.69
N ASP A 719 9.58 18.10 -1.83
CA ASP A 719 10.44 17.41 -0.87
C ASP A 719 11.87 17.26 -1.44
N GLU A 720 12.82 16.68 -0.69
CA GLU A 720 14.25 16.62 -1.09
C GLU A 720 14.48 15.99 -2.48
N LEU A 721 13.63 15.05 -2.88
CA LEU A 721 13.65 14.36 -4.18
C LEU A 721 12.36 14.60 -4.98
N GLY A 722 11.72 15.76 -4.81
CA GLY A 722 10.49 16.07 -5.54
C GLY A 722 10.71 16.29 -7.05
N PRO A 723 9.65 16.19 -7.88
CA PRO A 723 9.71 16.24 -9.34
C PRO A 723 9.83 17.66 -9.91
N ASN A 724 10.49 18.59 -9.20
CA ASN A 724 10.70 19.96 -9.61
C ASN A 724 12.11 20.40 -9.25
N ALA A 725 12.73 21.25 -10.07
CA ALA A 725 14.11 21.70 -9.86
C ALA A 725 14.19 23.21 -9.67
N LEU A 726 15.02 23.67 -8.72
CA LEU A 726 15.37 25.09 -8.54
C LEU A 726 16.82 25.33 -8.95
N LEU A 727 17.05 26.30 -9.84
CA LEU A 727 18.36 26.67 -10.35
C LEU A 727 18.65 28.15 -10.11
N ASP A 728 19.93 28.44 -9.84
CA ASP A 728 20.48 29.79 -9.88
C ASP A 728 21.05 30.10 -11.26
N ASP A 729 20.34 30.93 -12.03
CA ASP A 729 20.79 31.39 -13.35
C ASP A 729 21.15 32.88 -13.33
N THR A 730 21.51 33.40 -12.15
CA THR A 730 21.89 34.80 -11.96
C THR A 730 23.36 35.02 -12.36
N LEU A 731 23.65 36.17 -12.98
CA LEU A 731 25.01 36.56 -13.35
C LEU A 731 25.76 37.15 -12.15
N PRO A 732 27.03 36.76 -11.89
CA PRO A 732 27.82 37.30 -10.78
C PRO A 732 28.01 38.82 -10.81
N ASP A 733 27.95 39.43 -11.99
CA ASP A 733 28.11 40.89 -12.16
C ASP A 733 26.84 41.68 -11.78
N GLU A 734 25.68 41.01 -11.75
CA GLU A 734 24.38 41.63 -11.50
C GLU A 734 23.87 41.37 -10.07
N VAL A 735 24.29 40.26 -9.46
CA VAL A 735 23.80 39.81 -8.15
C VAL A 735 24.96 39.48 -7.22
N ASP A 736 24.90 40.00 -5.99
CA ASP A 736 25.81 39.64 -4.92
C ASP A 736 25.58 38.16 -4.51
N LYS A 737 26.49 37.29 -4.98
CA LYS A 737 26.43 35.83 -4.74
C LYS A 737 26.59 35.45 -3.27
N ASP A 738 27.30 36.24 -2.48
CA ASP A 738 27.48 35.97 -1.05
C ASP A 738 26.17 36.26 -0.31
N LEU A 739 25.49 37.35 -0.65
CA LEU A 739 24.16 37.64 -0.08
C LEU A 739 23.09 36.65 -0.54
N LEU A 740 23.11 36.25 -1.81
CA LEU A 740 22.19 35.26 -2.36
C LEU A 740 22.38 33.89 -1.71
N SER A 741 23.63 33.45 -1.50
CA SER A 741 23.93 32.16 -0.86
C SER A 741 23.53 32.13 0.61
N ASN A 742 23.67 33.24 1.34
CA ASN A 742 23.18 33.38 2.72
C ASN A 742 21.65 33.23 2.82
N MET A 743 20.91 33.61 1.78
CA MET A 743 19.44 33.53 1.75
C MET A 743 18.92 32.22 1.13
N LYS A 744 19.82 31.31 0.71
CA LYS A 744 19.47 30.08 0.01
C LYS A 744 18.42 29.26 0.75
N ASP A 745 18.60 29.04 2.04
CA ASP A 745 17.69 28.17 2.82
C ASP A 745 16.28 28.76 2.90
N ALA A 746 16.16 30.08 3.09
CA ALA A 746 14.86 30.75 3.09
C ALA A 746 14.18 30.71 1.71
N ILE A 747 14.96 30.82 0.62
CA ILE A 747 14.45 30.69 -0.74
C ILE A 747 13.98 29.26 -1.00
N VAL A 748 14.77 28.25 -0.63
CA VAL A 748 14.41 26.84 -0.79
C VAL A 748 13.16 26.50 0.01
N GLN A 749 13.02 26.98 1.25
CA GLN A 749 11.80 26.80 2.05
C GLN A 749 10.57 27.44 1.40
N GLY A 750 10.68 28.68 0.93
CA GLY A 750 9.58 29.35 0.21
C GLY A 750 9.21 28.66 -1.10
N PHE A 751 10.21 28.15 -1.81
CA PHE A 751 10.03 27.36 -3.03
C PHE A 751 9.31 26.03 -2.75
N GLN A 752 9.80 25.23 -1.80
CA GLN A 752 9.21 23.95 -1.44
C GLN A 752 7.78 24.12 -0.94
N TRP A 753 7.51 25.14 -0.12
CA TRP A 753 6.16 25.46 0.32
C TRP A 753 5.24 25.81 -0.86
N ALA A 754 5.70 26.67 -1.78
CA ALA A 754 4.91 27.03 -2.95
C ALA A 754 4.54 25.81 -3.80
N LEU A 755 5.45 24.85 -3.96
CA LEU A 755 5.20 23.64 -4.75
C LEU A 755 4.26 22.63 -4.06
N ARG A 756 4.07 22.70 -2.73
CA ARG A 756 3.11 21.83 -2.03
C ARG A 756 1.66 22.22 -2.30
N GLU A 757 1.41 23.52 -2.44
CA GLU A 757 0.06 24.07 -2.65
C GLU A 757 -0.17 24.45 -4.12
N GLY A 758 0.74 25.08 -4.86
CA GLY A 758 0.46 25.47 -6.25
C GLY A 758 -0.63 26.56 -6.39
N PRO A 759 -0.69 27.29 -7.52
CA PRO A 759 -1.60 28.45 -7.67
C PRO A 759 -3.00 28.16 -8.24
N LEU A 760 -3.24 27.03 -8.92
CA LEU A 760 -4.52 26.77 -9.61
C LEU A 760 -5.59 26.27 -8.65
N ALA A 761 -5.31 25.23 -7.86
CA ALA A 761 -6.29 24.50 -7.07
C ALA A 761 -5.75 24.01 -5.72
N ASP A 762 -4.68 24.62 -5.22
CA ASP A 762 -3.96 24.19 -4.02
C ASP A 762 -3.50 22.71 -4.08
N GLU A 763 -3.12 22.24 -5.28
CA GLU A 763 -2.57 20.90 -5.54
C GLU A 763 -1.06 20.95 -5.87
N PRO A 764 -0.28 19.91 -5.54
CA PRO A 764 1.17 19.93 -5.67
C PRO A 764 1.62 20.14 -7.12
N VAL A 765 2.63 21.00 -7.28
CA VAL A 765 3.24 21.30 -8.57
C VAL A 765 4.22 20.19 -8.96
N ARG A 766 4.26 19.81 -10.24
CA ARG A 766 5.10 18.73 -10.77
C ARG A 766 5.63 19.09 -12.16
N ASN A 767 6.78 18.53 -12.50
CA ASN A 767 7.46 18.68 -13.80
C ASN A 767 7.81 20.13 -14.13
N CYS A 768 8.18 20.93 -13.13
CA CYS A 768 8.52 22.33 -13.31
C CYS A 768 9.97 22.62 -12.93
N LYS A 769 10.63 23.42 -13.75
CA LYS A 769 12.02 23.86 -13.59
C LYS A 769 12.03 25.37 -13.40
N PHE A 770 12.56 25.80 -12.27
CA PHE A 770 12.55 27.20 -11.85
C PHE A 770 13.94 27.78 -11.90
N LYS A 771 14.09 28.93 -12.53
CA LYS A 771 15.38 29.65 -12.63
C LYS A 771 15.25 31.01 -11.98
N ILE A 772 16.15 31.29 -11.03
CA ILE A 772 16.33 32.62 -10.46
C ILE A 772 17.16 33.42 -11.46
N ILE A 773 16.61 34.51 -12.00
CA ILE A 773 17.30 35.37 -12.98
C ILE A 773 17.90 36.59 -12.31
N GLU A 774 17.13 37.24 -11.45
CA GLU A 774 17.53 38.46 -10.76
C GLU A 774 17.14 38.37 -9.29
N ALA A 775 18.02 38.85 -8.41
CA ALA A 775 17.75 38.95 -6.99
C ALA A 775 18.46 40.17 -6.41
N SER A 776 17.71 41.03 -5.73
CA SER A 776 18.24 42.21 -5.04
C SER A 776 17.80 42.16 -3.58
N PHE A 777 18.77 42.09 -2.67
CA PHE A 777 18.52 42.03 -1.23
C PHE A 777 19.10 43.26 -0.53
N ALA A 778 18.40 43.77 0.48
CA ALA A 778 18.88 44.89 1.28
C ALA A 778 20.15 44.51 2.07
N SER A 779 21.07 45.46 2.25
CA SER A 779 22.30 45.26 3.04
C SER A 779 21.99 44.98 4.53
N ASP A 780 20.91 45.57 5.04
CA ASP A 780 20.54 45.46 6.46
C ASP A 780 19.95 44.07 6.79
N PRO A 781 20.54 43.31 7.74
CA PRO A 781 20.03 42.00 8.15
C PRO A 781 18.60 42.01 8.71
N SER A 782 18.18 43.12 9.32
CA SER A 782 16.83 43.27 9.90
C SER A 782 15.71 43.24 8.86
N LEU A 783 16.02 43.62 7.61
CA LEU A 783 15.11 43.65 6.47
C LEU A 783 15.13 42.35 5.66
N ARG A 784 15.90 41.34 6.10
CA ARG A 784 16.09 40.03 5.45
C ARG A 784 15.60 38.86 6.30
N LYS A 785 14.61 39.09 7.16
CA LYS A 785 14.05 38.01 7.98
C LYS A 785 13.35 36.97 7.13
N ASN A 786 13.44 35.70 7.52
CA ASN A 786 12.78 34.57 6.83
C ASN A 786 11.29 34.81 6.60
N GLY A 787 10.59 35.43 7.56
CA GLY A 787 9.17 35.76 7.44
C GLY A 787 8.82 36.76 6.32
N GLN A 788 9.82 37.46 5.73
CA GLN A 788 9.62 38.33 4.57
C GLN A 788 10.05 37.68 3.26
N ILE A 789 11.14 36.91 3.29
CA ILE A 789 11.69 36.25 2.10
C ILE A 789 10.83 35.07 1.68
N ILE A 790 10.41 34.21 2.61
CA ILE A 790 9.64 32.99 2.32
C ILE A 790 8.32 33.33 1.58
N PRO A 791 7.46 34.26 2.05
CA PRO A 791 6.25 34.62 1.33
C PRO A 791 6.51 35.37 0.02
N MET A 792 7.62 36.11 -0.08
CA MET A 792 8.01 36.77 -1.33
C MET A 792 8.35 35.74 -2.41
N VAL A 793 9.18 34.75 -2.07
CA VAL A 793 9.55 33.66 -2.98
C VAL A 793 8.34 32.84 -3.37
N ARG A 794 7.45 32.54 -2.42
CA ARG A 794 6.18 31.84 -2.72
C ARG A 794 5.35 32.57 -3.78
N ARG A 795 5.18 33.89 -3.66
CA ARG A 795 4.50 34.71 -4.67
C ARG A 795 5.23 34.75 -6.00
N ALA A 796 6.57 34.77 -5.99
CA ALA A 796 7.39 34.73 -7.22
C ALA A 796 7.23 33.42 -7.97
N VAL A 797 7.20 32.28 -7.27
CA VAL A 797 6.95 30.96 -7.86
C VAL A 797 5.56 30.88 -8.48
N TYR A 798 4.51 31.34 -7.78
CA TYR A 798 3.15 31.38 -8.33
C TYR A 798 3.02 32.30 -9.54
N SER A 799 3.67 33.46 -9.49
CA SER A 799 3.67 34.39 -10.62
C SER A 799 4.36 33.75 -11.83
N ALA A 800 5.50 33.07 -11.63
CA ALA A 800 6.20 32.35 -12.68
C ALA A 800 5.37 31.24 -13.32
N ILE A 801 4.60 30.49 -12.52
CA ILE A 801 3.69 29.44 -13.04
C ILE A 801 2.55 30.07 -13.85
N LEU A 802 1.96 31.16 -13.35
CA LEU A 802 0.81 31.82 -13.98
C LEU A 802 1.19 32.66 -15.22
N THR A 803 2.43 33.13 -15.32
CA THR A 803 2.97 33.73 -16.57
C THR A 803 3.52 32.68 -17.54
N SER A 804 3.44 31.40 -17.19
CA SER A 804 3.67 30.30 -18.11
C SER A 804 2.33 29.83 -18.69
N THR A 805 2.28 28.66 -19.31
CA THR A 805 1.02 28.00 -19.70
C THR A 805 0.66 26.90 -18.69
N PRO A 806 0.00 27.24 -17.56
CA PRO A 806 -0.27 26.28 -16.51
C PRO A 806 -1.34 25.29 -16.94
N LYS A 807 -1.14 24.02 -16.59
CA LYS A 807 -2.07 22.91 -16.85
C LYS A 807 -2.27 22.09 -15.59
N LEU A 808 -3.42 21.43 -15.51
CA LEU A 808 -3.69 20.40 -14.51
C LEU A 808 -3.19 19.05 -15.03
N MET A 809 -2.67 18.22 -14.14
CA MET A 809 -2.35 16.82 -14.40
C MET A 809 -3.28 15.92 -13.59
N GLU A 810 -3.78 14.86 -14.23
CA GLU A 810 -4.51 13.78 -13.57
C GLU A 810 -3.62 12.53 -13.50
N PRO A 811 -3.77 11.70 -12.45
CA PRO A 811 -3.06 10.45 -12.36
C PRO A 811 -3.75 9.39 -13.22
N PHE A 812 -2.94 8.49 -13.78
CA PHE A 812 -3.39 7.35 -14.57
C PHE A 812 -3.01 6.05 -13.87
N TYR A 813 -3.98 5.13 -13.83
CA TYR A 813 -3.71 3.74 -13.53
C TYR A 813 -3.31 3.00 -14.80
N SER A 814 -2.27 2.19 -14.71
CA SER A 814 -2.07 1.09 -15.62
C SER A 814 -2.91 -0.09 -15.15
N PHE A 815 -3.54 -0.78 -16.09
CA PHE A 815 -4.30 -1.98 -15.82
C PHE A 815 -3.64 -3.19 -16.45
N GLU A 816 -3.68 -4.30 -15.73
CA GLU A 816 -3.37 -5.64 -16.22
C GLU A 816 -4.63 -6.49 -16.07
N ILE A 817 -5.20 -6.94 -17.18
CA ILE A 817 -6.39 -7.78 -17.21
C ILE A 817 -6.01 -9.16 -17.76
N LEU A 818 -6.31 -10.19 -16.97
CA LEU A 818 -6.22 -11.59 -17.37
C LEU A 818 -7.62 -12.07 -17.73
N ALA A 819 -7.85 -12.39 -19.00
CA ALA A 819 -9.15 -12.81 -19.49
C ALA A 819 -9.04 -13.83 -20.63
N THR A 820 -10.16 -14.42 -21.01
CA THR A 820 -10.24 -15.29 -22.19
C THR A 820 -10.37 -14.46 -23.47
N GLU A 821 -10.00 -15.04 -24.61
CA GLU A 821 -10.04 -14.37 -25.93
C GLU A 821 -11.42 -13.76 -26.27
N ARG A 822 -12.49 -14.45 -25.83
CA ARG A 822 -13.88 -14.03 -26.08
C ARG A 822 -14.23 -12.70 -25.43
N SER A 823 -13.58 -12.39 -24.31
CA SER A 823 -13.88 -11.21 -23.50
C SER A 823 -13.15 -9.96 -24.00
N ILE A 824 -12.08 -10.09 -24.80
CA ILE A 824 -11.21 -8.96 -25.22
C ILE A 824 -12.02 -7.81 -25.81
N ARG A 825 -12.91 -8.09 -26.77
CA ARG A 825 -13.72 -7.05 -27.43
C ARG A 825 -14.67 -6.32 -26.48
N ILE A 826 -15.20 -7.02 -25.48
CA ILE A 826 -16.09 -6.43 -24.46
C ILE A 826 -15.25 -5.52 -23.55
N LEU A 827 -14.05 -5.96 -23.18
CA LEU A 827 -13.13 -5.18 -22.34
C LEU A 827 -12.69 -3.89 -23.02
N GLU A 828 -12.33 -3.94 -24.31
CA GLU A 828 -12.00 -2.75 -25.11
C GLU A 828 -13.14 -1.72 -25.08
N GLN A 829 -14.38 -2.17 -25.28
CA GLN A 829 -15.55 -1.27 -25.24
C GLN A 829 -15.78 -0.62 -23.88
N ILE A 830 -15.50 -1.32 -22.78
CA ILE A 830 -15.64 -0.78 -21.42
C ILE A 830 -14.53 0.24 -21.15
N VAL A 831 -13.29 -0.08 -21.53
CA VAL A 831 -12.13 0.80 -21.36
C VAL A 831 -12.26 2.07 -22.19
N ASP A 832 -12.70 1.98 -23.44
CA ASP A 832 -12.89 3.12 -24.35
C ASP A 832 -13.93 4.12 -23.81
N ARG A 833 -15.00 3.64 -23.15
CA ARG A 833 -16.00 4.50 -22.51
C ARG A 833 -15.45 5.32 -21.34
N ARG A 834 -14.33 4.89 -20.77
CA ARG A 834 -13.70 5.44 -19.56
C ARG A 834 -12.39 6.18 -19.89
N ARG A 835 -12.25 6.70 -21.13
CA ARG A 835 -11.03 7.37 -21.63
C ARG A 835 -9.74 6.54 -21.48
N GLY A 836 -9.87 5.22 -21.33
CA GLY A 836 -8.74 4.33 -21.26
C GLY A 836 -8.26 3.92 -22.65
N ALA A 837 -7.06 3.36 -22.71
CA ALA A 837 -6.49 2.83 -23.94
C ALA A 837 -5.79 1.50 -23.68
N VAL A 838 -6.09 0.50 -24.50
CA VAL A 838 -5.35 -0.76 -24.52
C VAL A 838 -4.05 -0.56 -25.30
N LEU A 839 -2.92 -0.91 -24.67
CA LEU A 839 -1.59 -0.78 -25.28
C LEU A 839 -1.17 -2.07 -25.98
N LYS A 840 -1.41 -3.20 -25.31
CA LYS A 840 -0.92 -4.50 -25.74
C LYS A 840 -1.82 -5.59 -25.18
N ASP A 841 -2.26 -6.46 -26.07
CA ASP A 841 -2.82 -7.76 -25.79
C ASP A 841 -1.79 -8.83 -26.17
N SER A 842 -1.60 -9.82 -25.31
CA SER A 842 -0.67 -10.92 -25.60
C SER A 842 -1.18 -12.24 -25.02
N PRO A 843 -1.14 -13.33 -25.80
CA PRO A 843 -1.55 -14.64 -25.29
C PRO A 843 -0.52 -15.15 -24.27
N ILE A 844 -1.01 -15.77 -23.20
CA ILE A 844 -0.17 -16.45 -22.22
C ILE A 844 0.12 -17.85 -22.75
N GLY A 845 1.37 -18.08 -23.17
CA GLY A 845 1.80 -19.34 -23.78
C GLY A 845 1.41 -20.57 -22.96
N GLY A 846 0.85 -21.59 -23.64
CA GLY A 846 0.39 -22.83 -23.02
C GLY A 846 -0.95 -22.73 -22.26
N THR A 847 -1.69 -21.62 -22.40
CA THR A 847 -2.99 -21.41 -21.76
C THR A 847 -3.99 -20.78 -22.75
N GLN A 848 -5.28 -20.70 -22.37
CA GLN A 848 -6.32 -19.99 -23.13
C GLN A 848 -6.48 -18.52 -22.71
N LEU A 849 -5.62 -18.05 -21.81
CA LEU A 849 -5.70 -16.72 -21.22
C LEU A 849 -4.88 -15.72 -22.06
N TYR A 850 -5.40 -14.50 -22.13
CA TYR A 850 -4.74 -13.33 -22.68
C TYR A 850 -4.45 -12.35 -21.56
N LYS A 851 -3.26 -11.75 -21.65
CA LYS A 851 -2.83 -10.64 -20.82
C LYS A 851 -3.01 -9.35 -21.60
N ILE A 852 -3.92 -8.50 -21.13
CA ILE A 852 -4.26 -7.22 -21.73
C ILE A 852 -3.72 -6.14 -20.80
N THR A 853 -2.90 -5.23 -21.34
CA THR A 853 -2.31 -4.12 -20.60
C THR A 853 -2.69 -2.80 -21.23
N GLY A 854 -2.97 -1.79 -20.41
CA GLY A 854 -3.36 -0.47 -20.88
C GLY A 854 -3.37 0.57 -19.76
N PHE A 855 -3.88 1.76 -20.05
CA PHE A 855 -4.01 2.84 -19.07
C PHE A 855 -5.44 3.37 -18.98
N VAL A 856 -5.81 3.88 -17.82
CA VAL A 856 -7.10 4.55 -17.56
C VAL A 856 -6.89 5.70 -16.56
N PRO A 857 -7.53 6.87 -16.73
CA PRO A 857 -7.51 7.92 -15.71
C PRO A 857 -8.10 7.39 -14.39
N VAL A 858 -7.50 7.75 -13.24
CA VAL A 858 -7.98 7.26 -11.92
C VAL A 858 -9.42 7.68 -11.65
N ILE A 859 -9.83 8.87 -12.09
CA ILE A 859 -11.22 9.33 -11.94
C ILE A 859 -12.21 8.48 -12.73
N ASP A 860 -11.81 7.89 -13.84
CA ASP A 860 -12.66 7.03 -14.67
C ASP A 860 -12.49 5.54 -14.34
N SER A 861 -11.58 5.18 -13.42
CA SER A 861 -11.37 3.79 -12.99
C SER A 861 -12.33 3.33 -11.90
N ILE A 862 -13.10 4.25 -11.29
CA ILE A 862 -14.05 3.94 -10.22
C ILE A 862 -15.10 2.94 -10.74
N GLY A 863 -15.20 1.76 -10.12
CA GLY A 863 -16.10 0.69 -10.55
C GLY A 863 -15.67 -0.05 -11.83
N LEU A 864 -14.49 0.23 -12.39
CA LEU A 864 -14.00 -0.44 -13.60
C LEU A 864 -13.82 -1.95 -13.38
N GLU A 865 -13.27 -2.34 -12.23
CA GLU A 865 -13.13 -3.75 -11.88
C GLU A 865 -14.50 -4.45 -11.84
N THR A 866 -15.48 -3.83 -11.17
CA THR A 866 -16.85 -4.36 -11.06
C THR A 866 -17.50 -4.53 -12.43
N ASP A 867 -17.45 -3.50 -13.28
CA ASP A 867 -17.99 -3.55 -14.64
C ASP A 867 -17.38 -4.69 -15.46
N ILE A 868 -16.04 -4.83 -15.41
CA ILE A 868 -15.32 -5.88 -16.12
C ILE A 868 -15.73 -7.26 -15.61
N ARG A 869 -15.78 -7.44 -14.28
CA ARG A 869 -16.14 -8.73 -13.68
C ARG A 869 -17.58 -9.09 -13.97
N VAL A 870 -18.53 -8.14 -13.92
CA VAL A 870 -19.92 -8.38 -14.29
C VAL A 870 -20.03 -8.75 -15.78
N ALA A 871 -19.38 -8.00 -16.67
CA ALA A 871 -19.41 -8.24 -18.11
C ALA A 871 -18.78 -9.58 -18.52
N THR A 872 -17.80 -10.06 -17.76
CA THR A 872 -17.10 -11.34 -17.99
C THR A 872 -17.59 -12.47 -17.10
N GLN A 873 -18.70 -12.31 -16.39
CA GLN A 873 -19.26 -13.31 -15.46
C GLN A 873 -18.25 -13.77 -14.38
N GLY A 874 -17.32 -12.88 -14.01
CA GLY A 874 -16.29 -13.10 -13.01
C GLY A 874 -15.05 -13.84 -13.52
N GLU A 875 -14.96 -14.15 -14.83
CA GLU A 875 -13.80 -14.86 -15.40
C GLU A 875 -12.54 -13.98 -15.48
N ALA A 876 -12.71 -12.67 -15.69
CA ALA A 876 -11.56 -11.76 -15.79
C ALA A 876 -11.01 -11.38 -14.41
N MET A 877 -9.68 -11.39 -14.30
CA MET A 877 -8.95 -10.80 -13.18
C MET A 877 -8.40 -9.44 -13.62
N VAL A 878 -8.67 -8.40 -12.84
CA VAL A 878 -8.21 -7.04 -13.09
C VAL A 878 -7.22 -6.66 -12.01
N SER A 879 -6.16 -5.94 -12.38
CA SER A 879 -5.23 -5.33 -11.45
C SER A 879 -4.95 -3.91 -11.90
N LEU A 880 -5.28 -2.93 -11.05
CA LEU A 880 -5.07 -1.51 -11.29
C LEU A 880 -3.93 -1.01 -10.43
N TYR A 881 -3.10 -0.14 -10.98
CA TYR A 881 -2.00 0.45 -10.24
C TYR A 881 -1.56 1.80 -10.76
N PHE A 882 -1.12 2.67 -9.86
CA PHE A 882 -0.55 3.96 -10.23
C PHE A 882 0.69 3.79 -11.11
N ASP A 883 0.68 4.45 -12.27
CA ASP A 883 1.76 4.42 -13.26
C ASP A 883 2.37 5.81 -13.46
N LYS A 884 1.54 6.79 -13.86
CA LYS A 884 2.04 8.11 -14.26
C LYS A 884 1.02 9.22 -14.09
N TRP A 885 1.52 10.45 -14.22
CA TRP A 885 0.73 11.68 -14.32
C TRP A 885 0.65 12.11 -15.78
N GLN A 886 -0.52 12.58 -16.23
CA GLN A 886 -0.72 13.08 -17.58
C GLN A 886 -1.51 14.39 -17.56
N VAL A 887 -1.20 15.28 -18.49
CA VAL A 887 -1.89 16.57 -18.63
C VAL A 887 -3.35 16.35 -18.98
N VAL A 888 -4.22 17.01 -18.23
CA VAL A 888 -5.66 17.03 -18.45
C VAL A 888 -5.95 17.83 -19.73
N PRO A 889 -6.75 17.29 -20.66
CA PRO A 889 -7.14 18.03 -21.86
C PRO A 889 -7.93 19.31 -21.51
N GLY A 890 -7.69 20.38 -22.28
CA GLY A 890 -8.34 21.68 -22.08
C GLY A 890 -7.43 22.74 -21.44
N ASP A 891 -8.01 23.91 -21.16
CA ASP A 891 -7.33 25.01 -20.47
C ASP A 891 -8.00 25.32 -19.13
N PRO A 892 -7.28 25.22 -17.99
CA PRO A 892 -7.84 25.55 -16.68
C PRO A 892 -8.22 27.04 -16.51
N LEU A 893 -7.64 27.94 -17.32
CA LEU A 893 -7.85 29.39 -17.20
C LEU A 893 -8.91 29.95 -18.17
N ASP A 894 -9.45 29.13 -19.07
CA ASP A 894 -10.49 29.53 -20.01
C ASP A 894 -11.82 29.81 -19.29
N LYS A 895 -12.28 31.06 -19.35
CA LYS A 895 -13.51 31.54 -18.70
C LYS A 895 -14.75 31.41 -19.57
N ASP A 896 -14.56 31.36 -20.88
CA ASP A 896 -15.66 31.39 -21.85
C ASP A 896 -16.26 30.00 -22.07
N ILE A 897 -15.58 28.96 -21.59
CA ILE A 897 -16.01 27.58 -21.73
C ILE A 897 -17.20 27.23 -20.83
N PHE A 898 -18.24 26.64 -21.44
CA PHE A 898 -19.43 26.21 -20.72
C PHE A 898 -19.18 24.91 -19.94
N ILE A 899 -19.46 24.94 -18.64
CA ILE A 899 -19.30 23.79 -17.74
C ILE A 899 -20.69 23.23 -17.36
N PRO A 900 -21.04 22.00 -17.76
CA PRO A 900 -22.28 21.37 -17.33
C PRO A 900 -22.25 21.03 -15.84
N LYS A 901 -23.34 21.31 -15.11
CA LYS A 901 -23.40 21.07 -13.65
C LYS A 901 -23.50 19.58 -13.26
N LEU A 902 -24.27 18.81 -14.01
CA LEU A 902 -24.64 17.41 -13.67
C LEU A 902 -24.20 16.39 -14.72
N LYS A 903 -23.67 16.83 -15.87
CA LYS A 903 -23.19 15.93 -16.93
C LYS A 903 -21.66 15.96 -16.96
N PRO A 904 -21.01 14.86 -17.41
CA PRO A 904 -19.59 14.86 -17.68
C PRO A 904 -19.21 15.97 -18.67
N ALA A 905 -18.13 16.69 -18.38
CA ALA A 905 -17.61 17.71 -19.28
C ALA A 905 -16.99 17.05 -20.53
N ALA A 906 -17.05 17.74 -21.67
CA ALA A 906 -16.31 17.33 -22.86
C ALA A 906 -14.80 17.45 -22.62
N PRO A 907 -13.94 16.69 -23.33
CA PRO A 907 -12.50 16.68 -23.07
C PRO A 907 -11.84 18.06 -23.06
N HIS A 908 -12.22 18.98 -23.94
CA HIS A 908 -11.65 20.33 -24.00
C HIS A 908 -12.04 21.24 -22.80
N ALA A 909 -13.12 20.91 -22.08
CA ALA A 909 -13.62 21.64 -20.91
C ALA A 909 -13.22 21.01 -19.57
N LEU A 910 -12.55 19.85 -19.62
CA LEU A 910 -12.32 18.99 -18.46
C LEU A 910 -11.35 19.62 -17.45
N ALA A 911 -10.25 20.21 -17.93
CA ALA A 911 -9.29 20.92 -17.09
C ALA A 911 -9.96 22.05 -16.28
N ARG A 912 -10.83 22.83 -16.93
CA ARG A 912 -11.56 23.92 -16.29
C ARG A 912 -12.56 23.40 -15.26
N ASP A 913 -13.34 22.37 -15.61
CA ASP A 913 -14.30 21.75 -14.70
C ASP A 913 -13.63 21.24 -13.42
N PHE A 914 -12.50 20.55 -13.55
CA PHE A 914 -11.74 20.03 -12.41
C PHE A 914 -11.18 21.13 -11.53
N VAL A 915 -10.59 22.19 -12.10
CA VAL A 915 -10.07 23.32 -11.29
C VAL A 915 -11.20 24.03 -10.55
N VAL A 916 -12.31 24.35 -11.21
CA VAL A 916 -13.43 25.06 -10.57
C VAL A 916 -14.05 24.22 -9.46
N LYS A 917 -14.29 22.93 -9.69
CA LYS A 917 -14.86 22.01 -8.66
C LYS A 917 -13.90 21.81 -7.49
N THR A 918 -12.61 21.63 -7.75
CA THR A 918 -11.60 21.44 -6.69
C THR A 918 -11.46 22.69 -5.83
N ARG A 919 -11.37 23.87 -6.45
CA ARG A 919 -11.33 25.16 -5.73
C ARG A 919 -12.57 25.37 -4.87
N LYS A 920 -13.76 25.07 -5.40
CA LYS A 920 -15.02 25.20 -4.66
C LYS A 920 -15.05 24.30 -3.43
N ARG A 921 -14.58 23.06 -3.53
CA ARG A 921 -14.51 22.12 -2.40
C ARG A 921 -13.51 22.57 -1.33
N LYS A 922 -12.34 23.05 -1.73
CA LYS A 922 -11.33 23.60 -0.82
C LYS A 922 -11.71 24.94 -0.17
N GLY A 923 -12.85 25.54 -0.56
CA GLY A 923 -13.25 26.85 -0.06
C GLY A 923 -12.45 28.03 -0.65
N LEU A 924 -11.72 27.82 -1.74
CA LEU A 924 -10.88 28.85 -2.35
C LEU A 924 -11.74 29.89 -3.08
N THR A 925 -11.54 31.16 -2.74
CA THR A 925 -12.32 32.27 -3.30
C THR A 925 -11.73 32.81 -4.62
N GLY A 926 -12.63 33.14 -5.55
CA GLY A 926 -12.30 33.71 -6.85
C GLY A 926 -11.49 32.79 -7.78
N GLU A 927 -11.18 33.29 -8.96
CA GLU A 927 -10.43 32.57 -9.99
C GLU A 927 -8.92 32.59 -9.74
N PRO A 928 -8.17 31.58 -10.20
CA PRO A 928 -6.72 31.69 -10.27
C PRO A 928 -6.38 32.79 -11.28
N SER A 929 -5.72 33.84 -10.81
CA SER A 929 -5.36 34.99 -11.64
C SER A 929 -4.02 35.56 -11.18
N LEU A 930 -3.21 35.94 -12.16
CA LEU A 930 -1.94 36.61 -11.95
C LEU A 930 -2.09 37.90 -11.11
N ALA A 931 -3.23 38.59 -11.24
CA ALA A 931 -3.53 39.82 -10.52
C ALA A 931 -3.59 39.66 -8.99
N LYS A 932 -3.69 38.43 -8.48
CA LYS A 932 -3.64 38.16 -7.03
C LYS A 932 -2.22 38.28 -6.45
N TYR A 933 -1.19 38.12 -7.27
CA TYR A 933 0.19 37.97 -6.80
C TYR A 933 1.12 39.12 -7.22
N ILE A 934 0.68 39.95 -8.17
CA ILE A 934 1.43 41.07 -8.72
C ILE A 934 0.80 42.42 -8.31
N ASP A 935 1.63 43.47 -8.24
CA ASP A 935 1.20 44.86 -8.07
C ASP A 935 0.25 45.31 -9.20
N LYS A 936 -0.80 46.06 -8.85
CA LYS A 936 -1.85 46.51 -9.79
C LYS A 936 -1.29 47.27 -11.00
N ASP A 937 -0.30 48.13 -10.78
CA ASP A 937 0.31 48.93 -11.84
C ASP A 937 0.97 48.05 -12.93
N LEU A 938 1.58 46.93 -12.52
CA LEU A 938 2.21 45.99 -13.46
C LEU A 938 1.16 45.13 -14.18
N VAL A 939 0.02 44.84 -13.54
CA VAL A 939 -1.12 44.17 -14.19
C VAL A 939 -1.68 45.04 -15.31
N ASP A 940 -1.87 46.34 -15.06
CA ASP A 940 -2.39 47.28 -16.06
C ASP A 940 -1.44 47.42 -17.26
N GLN A 941 -0.13 47.50 -17.00
CA GLN A 941 0.89 47.49 -18.07
C GLN A 941 0.86 46.22 -18.92
N LEU A 942 0.69 45.05 -18.30
CA LEU A 942 0.63 43.78 -19.01
C LEU A 942 -0.67 43.63 -19.83
N LYS A 943 -1.78 44.22 -19.35
CA LYS A 943 -3.04 44.33 -20.11
C LYS A 943 -2.88 45.25 -21.31
N ASP A 944 -2.25 46.40 -21.14
CA ASP A 944 -1.99 47.36 -22.23
C ASP A 944 -1.09 46.74 -23.33
N LEU A 945 -0.16 45.85 -22.94
CA LEU A 945 0.69 45.09 -23.86
C LEU A 945 -0.03 43.92 -24.55
N GLY A 946 -1.30 43.63 -24.21
CA GLY A 946 -2.07 42.52 -24.77
C GLY A 946 -1.57 41.13 -24.34
N LEU A 947 -0.73 41.06 -23.30
CA LEU A 947 -0.15 39.81 -22.78
C LEU A 947 -1.03 39.14 -21.71
N LEU A 948 -2.04 39.84 -21.21
CA LEU A 948 -3.10 39.31 -20.36
C LEU A 948 -4.45 39.48 -21.05
N GLY A 949 -5.28 38.43 -21.02
CA GLY A 949 -6.68 38.52 -21.45
C GLY A 949 -7.43 39.59 -20.64
N SER A 950 -8.37 40.26 -21.30
CA SER A 950 -9.14 41.40 -20.75
C SER A 950 -9.79 41.10 -19.41
#